data_AF-M1BG38-F1
#
_entry.id   AF-M1BG38-F1
#
_cell.length_a   1.000
_cell.length_b   1.000
_cell.length_c   1.000
_cell.angle_alpha   90.00
_cell.angle_beta   90.00
_cell.angle_gamma   90.00
#
_symmetry.space_group_name_H-M   'P 1'
#
loop_
_entity.id
_entity.type
_entity.pdbx_description
1 polymer ?
#
loop_
_entity_poly.entity_id
_entity_poly.type
_entity_poly.pdbx_seq_one_letter_code
_entity_poly.pdbx_strand_id
1 'polypeptide(L)'
;MTTKSLLVGPPALRREPPLSALTLNDPETVDIPITGPSDEIKNLDLSKLPLRGLTENNSATFISSGNPCLDFFFHVVPDTPPDDLIGRLELAWAHNPLTALKLICNLRGVRGTGKSDKKGFYAAAFWLHYTHPKTLACNVHAFADFGYFKDLLEILYRILEGPFVRKKEKEEREKARGRGGGGRGRFKRVSRPSEDNKEKKMKVKKSLEELKEEIKAEQVKAGVLRKEKDVAKAEKAFEKYYSDEHYRRLHDKISDFYAELLREDLEKLNSGKSNEISLAAKWCPTVDSSYDKATLMCESIAKKVFPRESYSEYDGVEEGHYAYRVRNRLRKDVLVPLHKALELPEVYMSANKWNSLPYNRVASVAMKNYKGHFFKHDQERFKAYLEDVKSGKAKIAAGALLPHEIIGALEDGDGGEVAELQWKRMVDDLCKKGKLSDCIAVCDVSGSMGGIPMEVSVALGVLVSELSEEPWKGKLITFSESPELQKVEGDTLKEKTEFVRNMNWGTNTNFQKVFDTILEVAVQGNLSEDQMLKRVFVFSDMEFDEASENAWETDYQAIQRKFSEKGYNNVPEIVFWNLRDSRSTPVLENQNGVALVSGFSKNLLTMFLEGGGVVTPVDVMELAISGEEYQKLVVLD
;
A
#
# COMPACT_ATOMS: atom_id res chain seq x y z
N MET A 1 23.90 -25.96 -23.28
CA MET A 1 23.41 -26.54 -22.01
C MET A 1 23.61 -25.50 -20.94
N THR A 2 22.56 -24.74 -20.62
CA THR A 2 22.60 -23.70 -19.59
C THR A 2 22.86 -24.38 -18.24
N THR A 3 24.01 -24.11 -17.64
CA THR A 3 24.35 -24.49 -16.27
C THR A 3 23.24 -23.96 -15.36
N LYS A 4 22.37 -24.85 -14.86
CA LYS A 4 21.40 -24.48 -13.83
C LYS A 4 22.19 -23.96 -12.64
N SER A 5 22.04 -22.68 -12.31
CA SER A 5 22.69 -22.06 -11.15
C SER A 5 22.06 -22.62 -9.87
N LEU A 6 22.57 -23.76 -9.41
CA LEU A 6 22.11 -24.42 -8.19
C LEU A 6 22.48 -23.58 -6.96
N LEU A 7 21.58 -23.52 -5.97
CA LEU A 7 21.83 -22.86 -4.69
C LEU A 7 22.71 -23.73 -3.79
N VAL A 8 23.73 -23.13 -3.17
CA VAL A 8 24.60 -23.80 -2.20
C VAL A 8 24.20 -23.45 -0.77
N GLY A 9 23.69 -22.23 -0.56
CA GLY A 9 23.30 -21.74 0.76
C GLY A 9 24.49 -21.34 1.64
N PRO A 10 24.23 -20.88 2.88
CA PRO A 10 25.29 -20.51 3.80
C PRO A 10 26.11 -21.74 4.23
N PRO A 11 27.35 -21.55 4.73
CA PRO A 11 28.22 -22.66 5.16
C PRO A 11 27.57 -23.69 6.08
N ALA A 12 26.62 -23.27 6.93
CA ALA A 12 25.87 -24.16 7.81
C ALA A 12 25.03 -25.22 7.06
N LEU A 13 24.67 -24.97 5.79
CA LEU A 13 23.85 -25.88 4.96
C LEU A 13 24.66 -26.73 4.00
N ARG A 14 25.99 -26.58 3.95
CA ARG A 14 26.86 -27.30 3.00
C ARG A 14 26.96 -28.78 3.39
N ARG A 15 25.88 -29.51 3.10
CA ARG A 15 25.78 -30.97 2.95
C ARG A 15 25.62 -31.25 1.45
N GLU A 16 25.91 -32.47 0.99
CA GLU A 16 25.59 -32.84 -0.39
C GLU A 16 24.10 -32.57 -0.67
N PRO A 17 23.73 -31.99 -1.84
CA PRO A 17 22.32 -31.85 -2.20
C PRO A 17 21.68 -33.24 -2.11
N PRO A 18 20.46 -33.37 -1.54
CA PRO A 18 19.86 -34.67 -1.28
C PRO A 18 19.83 -35.50 -2.57
N LEU A 19 20.57 -36.62 -2.56
CA LEU A 19 20.82 -37.51 -3.70
C LEU A 19 19.58 -38.31 -4.16
N SER A 20 18.36 -37.92 -3.74
CA SER A 20 17.10 -38.58 -4.09
C SER A 20 16.07 -37.70 -4.79
N ALA A 21 16.37 -36.44 -5.13
CA ALA A 21 15.39 -35.53 -5.74
C ALA A 21 15.23 -35.66 -7.28
N LEU A 22 15.27 -36.88 -7.81
CA LEU A 22 14.89 -37.18 -9.21
C LEU A 22 13.73 -38.18 -9.33
N THR A 23 13.11 -38.60 -8.22
CA THR A 23 11.80 -39.26 -8.29
C THR A 23 10.72 -38.20 -8.26
N LEU A 24 10.13 -37.95 -9.44
CA LEU A 24 8.87 -37.24 -9.61
C LEU A 24 7.81 -37.97 -8.77
N ASN A 25 7.47 -37.40 -7.62
CA ASN A 25 6.19 -37.67 -6.99
C ASN A 25 5.27 -36.52 -7.39
N ASP A 26 4.09 -36.87 -7.88
CA ASP A 26 3.01 -35.92 -8.16
C ASP A 26 2.78 -35.02 -6.94
N PRO A 27 2.41 -33.75 -7.16
CA PRO A 27 2.16 -32.84 -6.06
C PRO A 27 1.04 -33.41 -5.20
N GLU A 28 1.36 -33.79 -3.96
CA GLU A 28 0.35 -33.89 -2.91
C GLU A 28 -0.41 -32.56 -2.91
N THR A 29 -1.74 -32.65 -2.96
CA THR A 29 -2.64 -31.51 -2.78
C THR A 29 -2.25 -30.81 -1.49
N VAL A 30 -1.50 -29.72 -1.62
CA VAL A 30 -1.17 -28.86 -0.49
C VAL A 30 -2.49 -28.23 -0.09
N ASP A 31 -3.07 -28.72 1.01
CA ASP A 31 -4.14 -28.03 1.71
C ASP A 31 -3.65 -26.61 1.96
N ILE A 32 -4.19 -25.66 1.20
CA ILE A 32 -3.92 -24.25 1.34
C ILE A 32 -4.28 -23.93 2.80
N PRO A 33 -3.35 -23.48 3.67
CA PRO A 33 -3.67 -23.11 5.05
C PRO A 33 -4.27 -21.70 5.08
N ILE A 34 -5.22 -21.47 4.17
CA ILE A 34 -6.18 -20.39 4.16
C ILE A 34 -7.48 -21.15 4.37
N THR A 35 -8.08 -20.97 5.55
CA THR A 35 -9.48 -21.36 5.77
C THR A 35 -10.25 -20.97 4.52
N GLY A 36 -10.99 -21.92 3.93
CA GLY A 36 -11.73 -21.63 2.71
C GLY A 36 -12.48 -20.29 2.84
N PRO A 37 -12.63 -19.51 1.75
CA PRO A 37 -13.44 -18.31 1.75
C PRO A 37 -14.76 -18.55 2.48
N SER A 38 -15.29 -17.52 3.14
CA SER A 38 -16.57 -17.61 3.82
C SER A 38 -17.57 -18.39 2.95
N ASP A 39 -18.17 -19.44 3.52
CA ASP A 39 -19.08 -20.36 2.79
C ASP A 39 -20.19 -19.58 2.05
N GLU A 40 -20.47 -18.35 2.47
CA GLU A 40 -21.44 -17.45 1.86
C GLU A 40 -21.00 -16.88 0.50
N ILE A 41 -19.74 -16.47 0.29
CA ILE A 41 -19.28 -15.90 -1.00
C ILE A 41 -19.12 -17.00 -2.05
N LYS A 42 -18.61 -18.18 -1.66
CA LYS A 42 -18.46 -19.32 -2.58
C LYS A 42 -19.80 -19.87 -3.08
N ASN A 43 -20.85 -19.72 -2.29
CA ASN A 43 -22.19 -20.20 -2.62
C ASN A 43 -23.08 -19.12 -3.27
N LEU A 44 -22.53 -17.96 -3.66
CA LEU A 44 -23.26 -16.96 -4.43
C LEU A 44 -23.65 -17.55 -5.79
N ASP A 45 -24.93 -17.91 -5.92
CA ASP A 45 -25.53 -18.35 -7.17
C ASP A 45 -25.76 -17.14 -8.10
N LEU A 46 -24.70 -16.77 -8.83
CA LEU A 46 -24.72 -15.68 -9.81
C LEU A 46 -25.70 -15.93 -10.97
N SER A 47 -26.33 -17.10 -11.07
CA SER A 47 -27.39 -17.36 -12.06
C SER A 47 -28.74 -16.71 -11.69
N LYS A 48 -28.89 -16.20 -10.46
CA LYS A 48 -30.12 -15.57 -9.94
C LYS A 48 -29.96 -14.07 -9.67
N LEU A 49 -29.47 -13.32 -10.66
CA LEU A 49 -29.35 -11.87 -10.56
C LEU A 49 -30.71 -11.16 -10.77
N PRO A 50 -31.00 -10.05 -10.08
CA PRO A 50 -30.15 -9.39 -9.08
C PRO A 50 -30.24 -10.07 -7.70
N LEU A 51 -29.08 -10.26 -7.05
CA LEU A 51 -28.99 -10.79 -5.70
C LEU A 51 -29.22 -9.67 -4.69
N ARG A 52 -30.33 -9.73 -3.93
CA ARG A 52 -30.68 -8.75 -2.89
C ARG A 52 -30.41 -9.30 -1.49
N GLY A 53 -30.02 -8.41 -0.58
CA GLY A 53 -29.72 -8.71 0.81
C GLY A 53 -30.08 -7.56 1.74
N LEU A 54 -29.59 -7.67 2.98
CA LEU A 54 -29.68 -6.63 3.98
C LEU A 54 -28.28 -6.13 4.36
N THR A 55 -28.16 -4.82 4.61
CA THR A 55 -26.98 -4.18 5.20
C THR A 55 -26.81 -4.59 6.66
N GLU A 56 -25.67 -4.28 7.28
CA GLU A 56 -25.46 -4.40 8.73
C GLU A 56 -26.53 -3.61 9.53
N ASN A 57 -27.07 -2.56 8.91
CA ASN A 57 -28.14 -1.72 9.43
C ASN A 57 -29.56 -2.22 9.07
N ASN A 58 -29.71 -3.46 8.59
CA ASN A 58 -30.97 -4.09 8.16
C ASN A 58 -31.71 -3.35 7.04
N SER A 59 -30.99 -2.58 6.20
CA SER A 59 -31.57 -1.90 5.03
C SER A 59 -31.41 -2.75 3.78
N ALA A 60 -32.35 -2.66 2.82
CA ALA A 60 -32.24 -3.41 1.57
C ALA A 60 -31.03 -2.94 0.74
N THR A 61 -30.32 -3.86 0.08
CA THR A 61 -29.18 -3.56 -0.80
C THR A 61 -28.94 -4.68 -1.81
N PHE A 62 -28.11 -4.44 -2.84
CA PHE A 62 -27.59 -5.52 -3.68
C PHE A 62 -26.37 -6.17 -3.02
N ILE A 63 -26.26 -7.49 -3.08
CA ILE A 63 -25.08 -8.23 -2.58
C ILE A 63 -23.96 -8.26 -3.64
N SER A 64 -24.34 -8.10 -4.91
CA SER A 64 -23.44 -8.15 -6.07
C SER A 64 -23.93 -7.17 -7.13
N SER A 65 -22.98 -6.60 -7.88
CA SER A 65 -23.25 -5.79 -9.07
C SER A 65 -23.74 -6.61 -10.27
N GLY A 66 -23.58 -7.94 -10.22
CA GLY A 66 -23.77 -8.87 -11.35
C GLY A 66 -22.48 -9.22 -12.08
N ASN A 67 -21.38 -8.52 -11.80
CA ASN A 67 -20.09 -8.71 -12.45
C ASN A 67 -19.00 -9.03 -11.42
N PRO A 68 -18.47 -10.26 -11.39
CA PRO A 68 -17.46 -10.67 -10.40
C PRO A 68 -16.18 -9.82 -10.42
N CYS A 69 -15.78 -9.31 -11.58
CA CYS A 69 -14.62 -8.43 -11.67
C CYS A 69 -14.92 -7.06 -11.04
N LEU A 70 -16.10 -6.51 -11.29
CA LEU A 70 -16.54 -5.25 -10.67
C LEU A 70 -16.72 -5.43 -9.16
N ASP A 71 -17.26 -6.55 -8.72
CA ASP A 71 -17.40 -6.86 -7.30
C ASP A 71 -16.04 -6.94 -6.61
N PHE A 72 -15.03 -7.55 -7.25
CA PHE A 72 -13.66 -7.52 -6.74
C PHE A 72 -13.10 -6.09 -6.73
N PHE A 73 -13.35 -5.31 -7.79
CA PHE A 73 -12.91 -3.91 -7.87
C PHE A 73 -13.58 -3.01 -6.85
N PHE A 74 -14.81 -3.26 -6.44
CA PHE A 74 -15.52 -2.40 -5.50
C PHE A 74 -15.38 -2.87 -4.05
N HIS A 75 -15.53 -4.16 -3.78
CA HIS A 75 -15.57 -4.67 -2.40
C HIS A 75 -14.19 -4.89 -1.76
N VAL A 76 -13.13 -5.07 -2.56
CA VAL A 76 -11.80 -5.29 -1.98
C VAL A 76 -11.18 -3.96 -1.54
N VAL A 77 -11.09 -3.80 -0.22
CA VAL A 77 -10.50 -2.65 0.48
C VAL A 77 -9.44 -3.12 1.51
N PRO A 78 -8.59 -2.23 2.05
CA PRO A 78 -7.44 -2.66 2.88
C PRO A 78 -7.76 -3.41 4.18
N ASP A 79 -9.01 -3.35 4.66
CA ASP A 79 -9.55 -4.06 5.81
C ASP A 79 -10.31 -5.35 5.44
N THR A 80 -10.56 -5.62 4.15
CA THR A 80 -11.19 -6.86 3.69
C THR A 80 -10.43 -8.10 4.21
N PRO A 81 -11.11 -9.06 4.83
CA PRO A 81 -10.52 -10.33 5.24
C PRO A 81 -9.87 -11.05 4.05
N PRO A 82 -8.68 -11.67 4.22
CA PRO A 82 -8.01 -12.37 3.12
C PRO A 82 -8.87 -13.49 2.51
N ASP A 83 -9.65 -14.20 3.32
CA ASP A 83 -10.50 -15.29 2.86
C ASP A 83 -11.59 -14.75 1.91
N ASP A 84 -12.23 -13.63 2.25
CA ASP A 84 -13.24 -12.99 1.39
C ASP A 84 -12.63 -12.41 0.11
N LEU A 85 -11.45 -11.79 0.21
CA LEU A 85 -10.68 -11.33 -0.95
C LEU A 85 -10.39 -12.48 -1.91
N ILE A 86 -9.92 -13.62 -1.40
CA ILE A 86 -9.62 -14.80 -2.23
C ILE A 86 -10.90 -15.38 -2.83
N GLY A 87 -12.01 -15.46 -2.09
CA GLY A 87 -13.29 -15.91 -2.64
C GLY A 87 -13.76 -15.05 -3.81
N ARG A 88 -13.68 -13.72 -3.67
CA ARG A 88 -14.00 -12.79 -4.76
C ARG A 88 -13.00 -12.90 -5.93
N LEU A 89 -11.72 -13.15 -5.63
CA LEU A 89 -10.70 -13.34 -6.66
C LEU A 89 -10.95 -14.60 -7.49
N GLU A 90 -11.36 -15.70 -6.86
CA GLU A 90 -11.69 -16.95 -7.54
C GLU A 90 -12.87 -16.75 -8.50
N LEU A 91 -13.92 -16.03 -8.08
CA LEU A 91 -15.06 -15.68 -8.93
C LEU A 91 -14.65 -14.76 -10.08
N ALA A 92 -13.86 -13.72 -9.82
CA ALA A 92 -13.36 -12.80 -10.84
C ALA A 92 -12.47 -13.53 -11.85
N TRP A 93 -11.61 -14.43 -11.39
CA TRP A 93 -10.73 -15.23 -12.25
C TRP A 93 -11.52 -16.20 -13.13
N ALA A 94 -12.52 -16.89 -12.56
CA ALA A 94 -13.40 -17.76 -13.33
C ALA A 94 -14.20 -17.00 -14.39
N HIS A 95 -14.54 -15.74 -14.13
CA HIS A 95 -15.24 -14.87 -15.07
C HIS A 95 -14.32 -14.33 -16.18
N ASN A 96 -13.18 -13.72 -15.82
CA ASN A 96 -12.20 -13.20 -16.77
C ASN A 96 -10.78 -13.17 -16.13
N PRO A 97 -9.92 -14.15 -16.42
CA PRO A 97 -8.58 -14.25 -15.82
C PRO A 97 -7.69 -13.03 -16.07
N LEU A 98 -7.76 -12.43 -17.28
CA LEU A 98 -6.91 -11.28 -17.61
C LEU A 98 -7.36 -10.03 -16.84
N THR A 99 -8.66 -9.79 -16.77
CA THR A 99 -9.22 -8.69 -15.95
C THR A 99 -8.91 -8.90 -14.48
N ALA A 100 -9.07 -10.13 -13.95
CA ALA A 100 -8.70 -10.46 -12.58
C ALA A 100 -7.21 -10.19 -12.31
N LEU A 101 -6.30 -10.61 -13.20
CA LEU A 101 -4.87 -10.32 -13.08
C LEU A 101 -4.58 -8.80 -13.09
N LYS A 102 -5.25 -8.05 -13.97
CA LYS A 102 -5.16 -6.58 -13.99
C LYS A 102 -5.63 -5.99 -12.65
N LEU A 103 -6.72 -6.51 -12.07
CA LEU A 103 -7.24 -6.07 -10.78
C LEU A 103 -6.27 -6.40 -9.63
N ILE A 104 -5.59 -7.54 -9.65
CA ILE A 104 -4.50 -7.84 -8.69
C ILE A 104 -3.41 -6.78 -8.77
N CYS A 105 -2.99 -6.39 -9.98
CA CYS A 105 -2.02 -5.31 -10.18
C CYS A 105 -2.56 -3.95 -9.74
N ASN A 106 -3.84 -3.67 -9.98
CA ASN A 106 -4.53 -2.46 -9.52
C ASN A 106 -4.54 -2.35 -7.99
N LEU A 107 -4.71 -3.47 -7.24
CA LEU A 107 -4.56 -3.45 -5.78
C LEU A 107 -3.22 -2.84 -5.39
N ARG A 108 -2.13 -3.24 -6.07
CA ARG A 108 -0.79 -2.82 -5.70
C ARG A 108 -0.40 -1.43 -6.16
N GLY A 109 -0.94 -0.93 -7.27
CA GLY A 109 -0.52 0.32 -7.90
C GLY A 109 -0.23 1.44 -6.90
N VAL A 110 1.01 1.96 -6.91
CA VAL A 110 1.47 3.08 -6.04
C VAL A 110 1.96 4.30 -6.79
N ARG A 111 2.17 4.20 -8.10
CA ARG A 111 2.80 5.24 -8.92
C ARG A 111 1.79 6.04 -9.74
N GLY A 112 0.75 6.54 -9.09
CA GLY A 112 -0.29 7.32 -9.77
C GLY A 112 -1.41 6.48 -10.38
N THR A 113 -1.39 5.15 -10.20
CA THR A 113 -2.48 4.22 -10.54
C THR A 113 -2.82 3.35 -9.33
N GLY A 114 -3.97 2.67 -9.36
CA GLY A 114 -4.35 1.63 -8.40
C GLY A 114 -4.68 2.08 -6.97
N LYS A 115 -4.96 1.09 -6.12
CA LYS A 115 -5.48 1.24 -4.74
C LYS A 115 -4.41 1.34 -3.65
N SER A 116 -3.15 1.05 -3.98
CA SER A 116 -2.05 0.98 -2.99
C SER A 116 -2.31 0.01 -1.81
N ASP A 117 -3.22 -0.95 -1.99
CA ASP A 117 -3.47 -2.03 -1.03
C ASP A 117 -2.39 -3.11 -1.14
N LYS A 118 -1.36 -2.90 -0.34
CA LYS A 118 -0.25 -3.85 -0.21
C LYS A 118 -0.68 -5.19 0.37
N LYS A 119 -1.64 -5.24 1.31
CA LYS A 119 -1.99 -6.49 1.99
C LYS A 119 -2.82 -7.38 1.07
N GLY A 120 -3.84 -6.81 0.43
CA GLY A 120 -4.65 -7.53 -0.55
C GLY A 120 -3.82 -8.03 -1.72
N PHE A 121 -2.90 -7.22 -2.24
CA PHE A 121 -1.96 -7.67 -3.27
C PHE A 121 -1.15 -8.89 -2.85
N TYR A 122 -0.60 -8.92 -1.62
CA TYR A 122 0.19 -10.06 -1.18
C TYR A 122 -0.66 -11.31 -0.94
N ALA A 123 -1.92 -11.17 -0.51
CA ALA A 123 -2.85 -12.29 -0.43
C ALA A 123 -3.12 -12.87 -1.84
N ALA A 124 -3.44 -12.01 -2.81
CA ALA A 124 -3.65 -12.41 -4.20
C ALA A 124 -2.41 -13.03 -4.85
N ALA A 125 -1.22 -12.45 -4.64
CA ALA A 125 0.03 -13.00 -5.15
C ALA A 125 0.40 -14.35 -4.50
N PHE A 126 0.06 -14.52 -3.22
CA PHE A 126 0.20 -15.81 -2.54
C PHE A 126 -0.76 -16.84 -3.14
N TRP A 127 -2.02 -16.49 -3.39
CA TRP A 127 -2.97 -17.37 -4.09
C TRP A 127 -2.50 -17.75 -5.50
N LEU A 128 -2.07 -16.77 -6.31
CA LEU A 128 -1.51 -17.02 -7.65
C LEU A 128 -0.35 -18.02 -7.62
N HIS A 129 0.48 -18.04 -6.57
CA HIS A 129 1.58 -19.00 -6.48
C HIS A 129 1.10 -20.45 -6.42
N TYR A 130 -0.03 -20.72 -5.76
CA TYR A 130 -0.56 -22.08 -5.59
C TYR A 130 -1.56 -22.46 -6.69
N THR A 131 -2.25 -21.49 -7.30
CA THR A 131 -3.29 -21.75 -8.32
C THR A 131 -2.82 -21.48 -9.76
N HIS A 132 -2.04 -20.42 -9.99
CA HIS A 132 -1.58 -19.99 -11.32
C HIS A 132 -0.07 -19.62 -11.31
N PRO A 133 0.82 -20.57 -10.95
CA PRO A 133 2.24 -20.30 -10.70
C PRO A 133 3.00 -19.80 -11.93
N LYS A 134 2.63 -20.20 -13.15
CA LYS A 134 3.29 -19.74 -14.37
C LYS A 134 2.93 -18.29 -14.64
N THR A 135 1.66 -17.95 -14.44
CA THR A 135 1.15 -16.58 -14.54
C THR A 135 1.84 -15.65 -13.54
N LEU A 136 2.04 -16.08 -12.29
CA LEU A 136 2.82 -15.30 -11.32
C LEU A 136 4.27 -15.08 -11.78
N ALA A 137 4.94 -16.15 -12.22
CA ALA A 137 6.36 -16.10 -12.58
C ALA A 137 6.65 -15.32 -13.86
N CYS A 138 5.75 -15.30 -14.86
CA CYS A 138 5.96 -14.55 -16.09
C CYS A 138 5.73 -13.04 -15.94
N ASN A 139 4.93 -12.61 -14.95
CA ASN A 139 4.58 -11.21 -14.74
C ASN A 139 5.47 -10.48 -13.71
N VAL A 140 6.62 -11.03 -13.34
CA VAL A 140 7.55 -10.44 -12.35
C VAL A 140 7.92 -8.99 -12.69
N HIS A 141 8.20 -8.69 -13.97
CA HIS A 141 8.50 -7.32 -14.42
C HIS A 141 7.30 -6.39 -14.22
N ALA A 142 6.10 -6.81 -14.64
CA ALA A 142 4.88 -6.02 -14.47
C ALA A 142 4.59 -5.73 -12.99
N PHE A 143 4.74 -6.73 -12.11
CA PHE A 143 4.52 -6.55 -10.67
C PHE A 143 5.48 -5.53 -10.05
N ALA A 144 6.72 -5.48 -10.55
CA ALA A 144 7.71 -4.49 -10.14
C ALA A 144 7.43 -3.06 -10.67
N ASP A 145 6.78 -2.94 -11.83
CA ASP A 145 6.33 -1.68 -12.42
C ASP A 145 5.18 -1.06 -11.59
N PHE A 146 4.16 -1.85 -11.26
CA PHE A 146 3.02 -1.41 -10.42
C PHE A 146 3.43 -1.09 -8.98
N GLY A 147 4.32 -1.91 -8.42
CA GLY A 147 4.74 -1.86 -7.02
C GLY A 147 6.15 -1.29 -6.78
N TYR A 148 6.79 -1.90 -5.78
CA TYR A 148 8.20 -1.74 -5.47
C TYR A 148 8.92 -3.07 -5.72
N PHE A 149 10.20 -3.02 -6.07
CA PHE A 149 10.94 -4.24 -6.37
C PHE A 149 11.06 -5.18 -5.15
N LYS A 150 11.02 -4.62 -3.92
CA LYS A 150 10.96 -5.42 -2.69
C LYS A 150 9.71 -6.29 -2.57
N ASP A 151 8.64 -5.99 -3.30
CA ASP A 151 7.41 -6.78 -3.23
C ASP A 151 7.67 -8.20 -3.74
N LEU A 152 8.54 -8.36 -4.73
CA LEU A 152 8.98 -9.66 -5.23
C LEU A 152 9.66 -10.50 -4.13
N LEU A 153 10.51 -9.87 -3.32
CA LEU A 153 11.18 -10.53 -2.19
C LEU A 153 10.18 -10.87 -1.07
N GLU A 154 9.21 -10.00 -0.84
CA GLU A 154 8.16 -10.22 0.16
C GLU A 154 7.19 -11.35 -0.25
N ILE A 155 6.91 -11.53 -1.55
CA ILE A 155 6.15 -12.68 -2.06
C ILE A 155 6.88 -13.98 -1.72
N LEU A 156 8.17 -14.11 -2.06
CA LEU A 156 8.96 -15.30 -1.70
C LEU A 156 9.02 -15.52 -0.19
N TYR A 157 9.21 -14.45 0.58
CA TYR A 157 9.23 -14.52 2.04
C TYR A 157 7.91 -15.08 2.60
N ARG A 158 6.78 -14.68 2.05
CA ARG A 158 5.45 -15.15 2.46
C ARG A 158 5.18 -16.58 2.02
N ILE A 159 5.63 -16.99 0.84
CA ILE A 159 5.53 -18.40 0.41
C ILE A 159 6.28 -19.31 1.39
N LEU A 160 7.44 -18.87 1.88
CA LEU A 160 8.18 -19.62 2.89
C LEU A 160 7.50 -19.53 4.26
N GLU A 161 7.36 -18.34 4.83
CA GLU A 161 6.98 -18.17 6.24
C GLU A 161 5.47 -18.14 6.52
N GLY A 162 4.66 -18.15 5.46
CA GLY A 162 3.21 -18.08 5.49
C GLY A 162 2.65 -16.66 5.25
N PRO A 163 1.38 -16.56 4.83
CA PRO A 163 0.76 -15.30 4.37
C PRO A 163 0.61 -14.26 5.50
N PHE A 164 0.55 -14.71 6.75
CA PHE A 164 0.36 -13.85 7.94
C PHE A 164 1.65 -13.54 8.71
N VAL A 165 2.83 -13.90 8.18
CA VAL A 165 4.11 -13.78 8.91
C VAL A 165 4.35 -12.38 9.47
N ARG A 166 4.09 -11.32 8.69
CA ARG A 166 4.32 -9.93 9.14
C ARG A 166 3.39 -9.50 10.27
N LYS A 167 2.16 -10.03 10.31
CA LYS A 167 1.20 -9.77 11.40
C LYS A 167 1.71 -10.43 12.69
N LYS A 168 2.08 -11.71 12.61
CA LYS A 168 2.68 -12.46 13.74
C LYS A 168 3.94 -11.78 14.28
N GLU A 169 4.87 -11.39 13.40
CA GLU A 169 6.09 -10.68 13.79
C GLU A 169 5.81 -9.33 14.47
N LYS A 170 4.79 -8.60 14.03
CA LYS A 170 4.38 -7.32 14.65
C LYS A 170 3.82 -7.56 16.05
N GLU A 171 2.89 -8.50 16.20
CA GLU A 171 2.29 -8.87 17.49
C GLU A 171 3.35 -9.36 18.50
N GLU A 172 4.31 -10.17 18.06
CA GLU A 172 5.44 -10.61 18.88
C GLU A 172 6.29 -9.42 19.37
N ARG A 173 6.60 -8.46 18.47
CA ARG A 173 7.35 -7.25 18.83
C ARG A 173 6.57 -6.37 19.81
N GLU A 174 5.27 -6.23 19.63
CA GLU A 174 4.41 -5.46 20.54
C GLU A 174 4.33 -6.11 21.92
N LYS A 175 4.15 -7.43 21.97
CA LYS A 175 4.22 -8.21 23.23
C LYS A 175 5.58 -8.05 23.91
N ALA A 176 6.68 -8.07 23.14
CA ALA A 176 8.03 -7.84 23.68
C ALA A 176 8.21 -6.41 24.22
N ARG A 177 7.66 -5.40 23.54
CA ARG A 177 7.69 -4.00 24.00
C ARG A 177 6.84 -3.79 25.26
N GLY A 178 5.65 -4.40 25.33
CA GLY A 178 4.76 -4.34 26.49
C GLY A 178 5.37 -4.95 27.75
N ARG A 179 6.23 -5.96 27.60
CA ARG A 179 7.00 -6.57 28.71
C ARG A 179 8.16 -5.69 29.22
N GLY A 180 8.61 -4.70 28.43
CA GLY A 180 9.69 -3.76 28.80
C GLY A 180 9.22 -2.40 29.36
N GLY A 181 7.91 -2.18 29.49
CA GLY A 181 7.30 -0.88 29.82
C GLY A 181 7.21 -0.54 31.32
N GLY A 182 7.79 -1.34 32.22
CA GLY A 182 7.74 -1.11 33.67
C GLY A 182 8.94 -0.35 34.28
N GLY A 183 9.91 0.12 33.47
CA GLY A 183 11.23 0.48 33.98
C GLY A 183 11.87 1.77 33.48
N ARG A 184 11.14 2.67 32.79
CA ARG A 184 11.65 4.03 32.54
C ARG A 184 11.06 4.97 33.57
N GLY A 185 11.73 5.03 34.72
CA GLY A 185 11.45 5.96 35.80
C GLY A 185 11.32 7.38 35.26
N ARG A 186 10.08 7.86 35.21
CA ARG A 186 9.73 9.27 35.30
C ARG A 186 10.45 9.76 36.56
N PHE A 187 11.51 10.56 36.41
CA PHE A 187 12.11 11.29 37.53
C PHE A 187 11.06 12.25 38.08
N LYS A 188 10.16 11.73 38.92
CA LYS A 188 9.34 12.52 39.82
C LYS A 188 10.33 13.21 40.73
N ARG A 189 10.42 14.55 40.66
CA ARG A 189 11.09 15.38 41.68
C ARG A 189 10.59 14.89 43.05
N VAL A 190 11.43 14.16 43.77
CA VAL A 190 11.13 13.73 45.14
C VAL A 190 11.42 14.92 46.04
N SER A 191 10.37 15.53 46.56
CA SER A 191 10.43 16.41 47.72
C SER A 191 11.17 15.71 48.87
N ARG A 192 11.98 16.47 49.61
CA ARG A 192 12.83 15.99 50.72
C ARG A 192 12.12 14.97 51.63
N PRO A 193 12.75 13.83 51.97
CA PRO A 193 12.14 12.85 52.85
C PRO A 193 12.26 13.29 54.33
N SER A 194 11.20 13.08 55.10
CA SER A 194 11.21 13.15 56.57
C SER A 194 11.92 11.92 57.17
N GLU A 195 12.43 12.07 58.40
CA GLU A 195 13.44 11.19 59.01
C GLU A 195 12.96 9.78 59.45
N ASP A 196 11.69 9.41 59.32
CA ASP A 196 11.14 8.22 59.99
C ASP A 196 11.03 6.95 59.14
N ASN A 197 12.00 6.63 58.28
CA ASN A 197 11.96 5.35 57.55
C ASN A 197 13.33 4.71 57.28
N LYS A 198 14.14 4.59 58.33
CA LYS A 198 15.49 4.01 58.27
C LYS A 198 15.57 2.48 58.42
N GLU A 199 14.48 1.74 58.62
CA GLU A 199 14.57 0.29 58.94
C GLU A 199 13.91 -0.70 57.98
N LYS A 200 13.57 -0.31 56.73
CA LYS A 200 13.14 -1.28 55.69
C LYS A 200 13.86 -1.13 54.34
N LYS A 201 15.17 -0.87 54.36
CA LYS A 201 16.03 -0.90 53.15
C LYS A 201 17.22 -1.86 53.28
N MET A 202 16.92 -3.14 53.48
CA MET A 202 17.84 -4.23 53.14
C MET A 202 17.08 -5.24 52.29
N LYS A 203 17.07 -5.03 50.97
CA LYS A 203 16.79 -6.06 49.94
C LYS A 203 17.30 -5.57 48.58
N VAL A 204 18.47 -6.10 48.22
CA VAL A 204 19.08 -6.22 46.88
C VAL A 204 19.20 -4.92 46.06
N LYS A 205 20.30 -4.18 46.26
CA LYS A 205 20.90 -3.41 45.16
C LYS A 205 21.83 -4.38 44.42
N LYS A 206 21.40 -4.92 43.28
CA LYS A 206 22.36 -5.57 42.35
C LYS A 206 23.44 -4.57 42.01
N SER A 207 24.70 -4.99 41.99
CA SER A 207 25.78 -4.11 41.58
C SER A 207 25.60 -3.74 40.09
N LEU A 208 26.07 -2.56 39.68
CA LEU A 208 26.02 -2.14 38.27
C LEU A 208 26.76 -3.15 37.37
N GLU A 209 27.74 -3.87 37.93
CA GLU A 209 28.55 -4.86 37.24
C GLU A 209 27.81 -6.19 37.05
N GLU A 210 27.11 -6.70 38.06
CA GLU A 210 26.21 -7.86 37.93
C GLU A 210 25.14 -7.62 36.87
N LEU A 211 24.56 -6.40 36.83
CA LEU A 211 23.55 -6.05 35.83
C LEU A 211 24.13 -6.03 34.41
N LYS A 212 25.37 -5.55 34.22
CA LYS A 212 26.05 -5.59 32.92
C LYS A 212 26.36 -7.02 32.49
N GLU A 213 26.76 -7.89 33.40
CA GLU A 213 27.04 -9.30 33.08
C GLU A 213 25.78 -10.06 32.70
N GLU A 214 24.67 -9.85 33.42
CA GLU A 214 23.36 -10.41 33.05
C GLU A 214 22.91 -9.92 31.66
N ILE A 215 23.04 -8.62 31.38
CA ILE A 215 22.74 -8.06 30.06
C ILE A 215 23.61 -8.68 28.97
N LYS A 216 24.91 -8.87 29.22
CA LYS A 216 25.82 -9.52 28.26
C LYS A 216 25.42 -10.98 28.04
N ALA A 217 25.14 -11.74 29.09
CA ALA A 217 24.72 -13.14 28.99
C ALA A 217 23.40 -13.27 28.20
N GLU A 218 22.44 -12.38 28.45
CA GLU A 218 21.19 -12.30 27.71
C GLU A 218 21.42 -11.93 26.24
N GLN A 219 22.32 -10.98 25.95
CA GLN A 219 22.71 -10.61 24.58
C GLN A 219 23.35 -11.79 23.83
N VAL A 220 24.21 -12.58 24.49
CA VAL A 220 24.81 -13.78 23.91
C VAL A 220 23.74 -14.82 23.62
N LYS A 221 22.87 -15.14 24.58
CA LYS A 221 21.76 -16.09 24.39
C LYS A 221 20.84 -15.66 23.25
N ALA A 222 20.47 -14.38 23.20
CA ALA A 222 19.69 -13.81 22.11
C ALA A 222 20.45 -13.84 20.77
N GLY A 223 21.78 -13.73 20.78
CA GLY A 223 22.63 -13.90 19.61
C GLY A 223 22.59 -15.32 19.04
N VAL A 224 22.68 -16.33 19.90
CA VAL A 224 22.60 -17.76 19.53
C VAL A 224 21.22 -18.09 18.95
N LEU A 225 20.14 -17.73 19.66
CA LEU A 225 18.77 -17.96 19.19
C LEU A 225 18.48 -17.28 17.84
N ARG A 226 19.05 -16.10 17.58
CA ARG A 226 18.94 -15.43 16.28
C ARG A 226 19.66 -16.22 15.18
N LYS A 227 20.86 -16.74 15.44
CA LYS A 227 21.59 -17.58 14.48
C LYS A 227 20.86 -18.87 14.18
N GLU A 228 20.31 -19.54 15.19
CA GLU A 228 19.50 -20.76 15.00
C GLU A 228 18.27 -20.47 14.13
N LYS A 229 17.57 -19.36 14.39
CA LYS A 229 16.43 -18.93 13.56
C LYS A 229 16.83 -18.59 12.14
N ASP A 230 17.97 -17.93 11.95
CA ASP A 230 18.51 -17.60 10.62
C ASP A 230 18.89 -18.88 9.83
N VAL A 231 19.49 -19.88 10.49
CA VAL A 231 19.80 -21.19 9.88
C VAL A 231 18.53 -21.92 9.48
N ALA A 232 17.54 -22.02 10.37
CA ALA A 232 16.28 -22.70 10.08
C ALA A 232 15.53 -22.07 8.88
N LYS A 233 15.57 -20.72 8.76
CA LYS A 233 15.02 -20.02 7.59
C LYS A 233 15.77 -20.37 6.30
N ALA A 234 17.10 -20.41 6.37
CA ALA A 234 17.92 -20.77 5.23
C ALA A 234 17.70 -22.24 4.80
N GLU A 235 17.59 -23.18 5.75
CA GLU A 235 17.26 -24.60 5.50
C GLU A 235 15.94 -24.71 4.75
N LYS A 236 14.90 -24.05 5.26
CA LYS A 236 13.57 -24.05 4.65
C LYS A 236 13.57 -23.50 3.22
N ALA A 237 14.28 -22.40 2.98
CA ALA A 237 14.41 -21.83 1.63
C ALA A 237 15.16 -22.76 0.67
N PHE A 238 16.23 -23.39 1.17
CA PHE A 238 17.03 -24.36 0.43
C PHE A 238 16.19 -25.58 0.05
N GLU A 239 15.53 -26.21 1.03
CA GLU A 239 14.66 -27.37 0.80
C GLU A 239 13.54 -27.03 -0.19
N LYS A 240 12.83 -25.91 0.00
CA LYS A 240 11.75 -25.47 -0.90
C LYS A 240 12.23 -25.22 -2.33
N TYR A 241 13.44 -24.69 -2.52
CA TYR A 241 14.03 -24.48 -3.85
C TYR A 241 14.23 -25.79 -4.63
N TYR A 242 14.62 -26.86 -3.93
CA TYR A 242 14.87 -28.16 -4.57
C TYR A 242 13.60 -29.00 -4.70
N SER A 243 12.70 -28.95 -3.72
CA SER A 243 11.48 -29.77 -3.69
C SER A 243 10.31 -29.20 -4.50
N ASP A 244 10.21 -27.87 -4.66
CA ASP A 244 9.06 -27.21 -5.28
C ASP A 244 9.44 -26.50 -6.59
N GLU A 245 8.93 -27.00 -7.73
CA GLU A 245 9.21 -26.42 -9.04
C GLU A 245 8.63 -25.00 -9.19
N HIS A 246 7.45 -24.74 -8.66
CA HIS A 246 6.79 -23.44 -8.77
C HIS A 246 7.57 -22.37 -8.01
N TYR A 247 8.03 -22.69 -6.79
CA TYR A 247 8.86 -21.80 -5.99
C TYR A 247 10.21 -21.55 -6.68
N ARG A 248 10.88 -22.61 -7.16
CA ARG A 248 12.14 -22.51 -7.90
C ARG A 248 12.01 -21.60 -9.12
N ARG A 249 10.95 -21.77 -9.92
CA ARG A 249 10.70 -20.97 -11.12
C ARG A 249 10.51 -19.49 -10.79
N LEU A 250 9.70 -19.20 -9.77
CA LEU A 250 9.47 -17.82 -9.32
C LEU A 250 10.75 -17.18 -8.78
N HIS A 251 11.48 -17.92 -7.93
CA HIS A 251 12.77 -17.49 -7.40
C HIS A 251 13.76 -17.16 -8.50
N ASP A 252 13.89 -18.04 -9.50
CA ASP A 252 14.78 -17.83 -10.64
C ASP A 252 14.35 -16.62 -11.49
N LYS A 253 13.05 -16.45 -11.75
CA LYS A 253 12.55 -15.28 -12.50
C LYS A 253 12.81 -13.96 -11.76
N ILE A 254 12.69 -13.95 -10.43
CA ILE A 254 13.01 -12.76 -9.62
C ILE A 254 14.51 -12.49 -9.64
N SER A 255 15.37 -13.52 -9.58
CA SER A 255 16.82 -13.29 -9.66
C SER A 255 17.30 -12.87 -11.05
N ASP A 256 16.66 -13.34 -12.12
CA ASP A 256 16.87 -12.84 -13.50
C ASP A 256 16.54 -11.34 -13.57
N PHE A 257 15.35 -10.96 -13.12
CA PHE A 257 14.89 -9.56 -13.08
C PHE A 257 15.90 -8.62 -12.40
N TYR A 258 16.37 -8.98 -11.20
CA TYR A 258 17.36 -8.17 -10.50
C TYR A 258 18.71 -8.15 -11.24
N ALA A 259 19.17 -9.30 -11.75
CA ALA A 259 20.46 -9.38 -12.42
C ALA A 259 20.50 -8.60 -13.74
N GLU A 260 19.40 -8.58 -14.50
CA GLU A 260 19.24 -7.76 -15.71
C GLU A 260 19.28 -6.27 -15.37
N LEU A 261 18.43 -5.80 -14.46
CA LEU A 261 18.38 -4.38 -14.10
C LEU A 261 19.69 -3.87 -13.48
N LEU A 262 20.37 -4.68 -12.66
CA LEU A 262 21.66 -4.28 -12.08
C LEU A 262 22.76 -4.15 -13.14
N ARG A 263 22.75 -4.98 -14.18
CA ARG A 263 23.68 -4.86 -15.31
C ARG A 263 23.40 -3.58 -16.11
N GLU A 264 22.14 -3.33 -16.45
CA GLU A 264 21.73 -2.10 -17.13
C GLU A 264 22.07 -0.84 -16.31
N ASP A 265 21.81 -0.87 -15.01
CA ASP A 265 22.11 0.25 -14.10
C ASP A 265 23.61 0.54 -14.02
N LEU A 266 24.46 -0.49 -14.06
CA LEU A 266 25.91 -0.32 -14.14
C LEU A 266 26.36 0.28 -15.48
N GLU A 267 25.77 -0.14 -16.59
CA GLU A 267 26.05 0.44 -17.90
C GLU A 267 25.65 1.92 -17.95
N LYS A 268 24.49 2.27 -17.39
CA LYS A 268 24.04 3.66 -17.24
C LYS A 268 24.98 4.47 -16.34
N LEU A 269 25.43 3.89 -15.24
CA LEU A 269 26.41 4.54 -14.36
C LEU A 269 27.73 4.80 -15.10
N ASN A 270 28.27 3.80 -15.80
CA ASN A 270 29.53 3.89 -16.53
C ASN A 270 29.45 4.86 -17.74
N SER A 271 28.27 5.03 -18.33
CA SER A 271 28.00 5.99 -19.41
C SER A 271 27.63 7.39 -18.92
N GLY A 272 27.67 7.64 -17.60
CA GLY A 272 27.38 8.95 -17.02
C GLY A 272 25.88 9.29 -16.89
N LYS A 273 24.98 8.35 -17.22
CA LYS A 273 23.52 8.50 -17.15
C LYS A 273 22.97 8.17 -15.75
N SER A 274 23.53 8.82 -14.73
CA SER A 274 23.21 8.52 -13.32
C SER A 274 21.76 8.81 -12.92
N ASN A 275 21.06 9.66 -13.69
CA ASN A 275 19.64 9.98 -13.54
C ASN A 275 18.69 8.89 -14.08
N GLU A 276 19.17 7.96 -14.90
CA GLU A 276 18.38 6.87 -15.49
C GLU A 276 18.52 5.55 -14.72
N ILE A 277 19.32 5.54 -13.64
CA ILE A 277 19.53 4.38 -12.78
C ILE A 277 18.24 4.02 -12.06
N SER A 278 17.87 2.74 -12.12
CA SER A 278 16.68 2.21 -11.47
C SER A 278 16.88 2.08 -9.94
N LEU A 279 15.80 1.73 -9.23
CA LEU A 279 15.87 1.41 -7.81
C LEU A 279 16.25 -0.06 -7.53
N ALA A 280 16.76 -0.81 -8.53
CA ALA A 280 17.18 -2.21 -8.38
C ALA A 280 18.23 -2.37 -7.27
N ALA A 281 19.29 -1.57 -7.31
CA ALA A 281 20.31 -1.63 -6.27
C ALA A 281 19.76 -1.33 -4.86
N LYS A 282 18.79 -0.42 -4.74
CA LYS A 282 18.16 -0.08 -3.44
C LYS A 282 17.47 -1.28 -2.81
N TRP A 283 16.77 -2.08 -3.62
CA TRP A 283 15.95 -3.19 -3.13
C TRP A 283 16.61 -4.56 -3.26
N CYS A 284 17.71 -4.68 -4.00
CA CYS A 284 18.49 -5.91 -4.09
C CYS A 284 18.92 -6.35 -2.68
N PRO A 285 18.67 -7.62 -2.28
CA PRO A 285 19.06 -8.10 -0.98
C PRO A 285 20.59 -8.14 -0.87
N THR A 286 21.13 -7.52 0.17
CA THR A 286 22.54 -7.65 0.53
C THR A 286 22.76 -8.93 1.32
N VAL A 287 24.02 -9.39 1.35
CA VAL A 287 24.45 -10.49 2.21
C VAL A 287 23.98 -10.24 3.64
N ASP A 288 23.40 -11.27 4.26
CA ASP A 288 22.87 -11.26 5.64
C ASP A 288 21.72 -10.28 5.89
N SER A 289 21.13 -9.70 4.84
CA SER A 289 19.88 -8.94 4.97
C SER A 289 18.74 -9.87 5.41
N SER A 290 17.67 -9.30 5.97
CA SER A 290 16.51 -10.10 6.41
C SER A 290 15.88 -10.93 5.28
N TYR A 291 15.88 -10.43 4.04
CA TYR A 291 15.39 -11.19 2.90
C TYR A 291 16.41 -12.25 2.47
N ASP A 292 17.71 -11.92 2.41
CA ASP A 292 18.74 -12.89 2.02
C ASP A 292 18.78 -14.10 2.96
N LYS A 293 18.76 -13.84 4.28
CA LYS A 293 18.70 -14.90 5.30
C LYS A 293 17.49 -15.83 5.16
N ALA A 294 16.39 -15.31 4.61
CA ALA A 294 15.16 -16.05 4.47
C ALA A 294 14.94 -16.65 3.08
N THR A 295 15.59 -16.15 2.04
CA THR A 295 15.28 -16.52 0.64
C THR A 295 16.50 -16.98 -0.16
N LEU A 296 17.72 -16.73 0.34
CA LEU A 296 19.00 -16.98 -0.32
C LEU A 296 19.19 -16.23 -1.66
N MET A 297 18.38 -15.20 -1.87
CA MET A 297 18.30 -14.47 -3.14
C MET A 297 19.60 -13.76 -3.53
N CYS A 298 20.42 -13.31 -2.56
CA CYS A 298 21.68 -12.63 -2.88
C CYS A 298 22.66 -13.58 -3.62
N GLU A 299 22.66 -14.87 -3.28
CA GLU A 299 23.48 -15.87 -3.98
C GLU A 299 23.05 -16.01 -5.44
N SER A 300 21.75 -16.18 -5.68
CA SER A 300 21.21 -16.38 -7.03
C SER A 300 21.44 -15.15 -7.92
N ILE A 301 21.16 -13.95 -7.42
CA ILE A 301 21.42 -12.71 -8.15
C ILE A 301 22.91 -12.57 -8.45
N ALA A 302 23.79 -12.81 -7.46
CA ALA A 302 25.23 -12.67 -7.65
C ALA A 302 25.79 -13.63 -8.71
N LYS A 303 25.33 -14.89 -8.71
CA LYS A 303 25.72 -15.88 -9.75
C LYS A 303 25.24 -15.48 -11.14
N LYS A 304 24.08 -14.82 -11.26
CA LYS A 304 23.54 -14.36 -12.55
C LYS A 304 24.20 -13.08 -13.06
N VAL A 305 24.63 -12.19 -12.16
CA VAL A 305 25.42 -11.00 -12.52
C VAL A 305 26.85 -11.37 -12.88
N PHE A 306 27.44 -12.34 -12.19
CA PHE A 306 28.81 -12.82 -12.41
C PHE A 306 28.87 -14.31 -12.77
N PRO A 307 28.28 -14.73 -13.90
CA PRO A 307 28.20 -16.14 -14.29
C PRO A 307 29.59 -16.72 -14.50
N ARG A 308 29.82 -17.92 -13.98
CA ARG A 308 31.12 -18.59 -13.93
C ARG A 308 31.79 -18.66 -15.30
N GLU A 309 30.99 -18.95 -16.32
CA GLU A 309 31.40 -19.12 -17.71
C GLU A 309 31.94 -17.83 -18.34
N SER A 310 31.62 -16.67 -17.76
CA SER A 310 32.08 -15.36 -18.24
C SER A 310 33.34 -14.86 -17.55
N TYR A 311 33.84 -15.54 -16.52
CA TYR A 311 34.97 -15.08 -15.70
C TYR A 311 35.94 -16.22 -15.38
N SER A 312 37.09 -16.23 -16.06
CA SER A 312 38.14 -17.24 -15.90
C SER A 312 38.72 -17.34 -14.49
N GLU A 313 38.60 -16.27 -13.67
CA GLU A 313 38.99 -16.28 -12.25
C GLU A 313 38.16 -17.22 -11.37
N TYR A 314 37.05 -17.77 -11.89
CA TYR A 314 36.21 -18.75 -11.24
C TYR A 314 36.39 -20.17 -11.79
N ASP A 315 37.29 -20.37 -12.77
CA ASP A 315 37.62 -21.70 -13.28
C ASP A 315 38.26 -22.56 -12.19
N GLY A 316 37.77 -23.79 -12.02
CA GLY A 316 38.25 -24.72 -10.98
C GLY A 316 37.95 -24.33 -9.52
N VAL A 317 37.35 -23.17 -9.26
CA VAL A 317 36.94 -22.77 -7.89
C VAL A 317 35.81 -23.65 -7.36
N GLU A 318 35.92 -24.13 -6.13
CA GLU A 318 34.85 -24.88 -5.46
C GLU A 318 33.55 -24.06 -5.40
N GLU A 319 32.39 -24.70 -5.61
CA GLU A 319 31.10 -24.03 -5.77
C GLU A 319 30.72 -23.15 -4.55
N GLY A 320 31.01 -23.61 -3.33
CA GLY A 320 30.80 -22.81 -2.12
C GLY A 320 31.70 -21.58 -2.02
N HIS A 321 32.92 -21.65 -2.55
CA HIS A 321 33.85 -20.52 -2.63
C HIS A 321 33.48 -19.55 -3.75
N TYR A 322 33.04 -20.06 -4.90
CA TYR A 322 32.49 -19.26 -5.99
C TYR A 322 31.30 -18.43 -5.51
N ALA A 323 30.30 -19.05 -4.88
CA ALA A 323 29.13 -18.38 -4.30
C ALA A 323 29.49 -17.30 -3.26
N TYR A 324 30.55 -17.51 -2.47
CA TYR A 324 31.05 -16.49 -1.54
C TYR A 324 31.68 -15.29 -2.27
N ARG A 325 32.54 -15.56 -3.27
CA ARG A 325 33.24 -14.52 -4.03
C ARG A 325 32.27 -13.63 -4.80
N VAL A 326 31.32 -14.20 -5.54
CA VAL A 326 30.37 -13.42 -6.34
C VAL A 326 29.43 -12.58 -5.47
N ARG A 327 29.00 -13.07 -4.29
CA ARG A 327 28.19 -12.27 -3.35
C ARG A 327 28.95 -11.06 -2.81
N ASN A 328 30.22 -11.24 -2.48
CA ASN A 328 31.07 -10.13 -2.04
C ASN A 328 31.32 -9.13 -3.18
N ARG A 329 31.50 -9.64 -4.42
CA ARG A 329 31.66 -8.84 -5.62
C ARG A 329 30.40 -8.04 -5.95
N LEU A 330 29.21 -8.65 -5.90
CA LEU A 330 27.92 -7.98 -6.05
C LEU A 330 27.81 -6.78 -5.11
N ARG A 331 28.16 -6.96 -3.83
CA ARG A 331 28.15 -5.85 -2.88
C ARG A 331 29.14 -4.73 -3.27
N LYS A 332 30.41 -5.07 -3.53
CA LYS A 332 31.49 -4.10 -3.70
C LYS A 332 31.45 -3.39 -5.05
N ASP A 333 31.25 -4.14 -6.12
CA ASP A 333 31.44 -3.68 -7.50
C ASP A 333 30.12 -3.20 -8.11
N VAL A 334 28.98 -3.61 -7.55
CA VAL A 334 27.64 -3.27 -8.08
C VAL A 334 26.86 -2.39 -7.11
N LEU A 335 26.54 -2.91 -5.92
CA LEU A 335 25.61 -2.22 -5.01
C LEU A 335 26.20 -0.94 -4.42
N VAL A 336 27.46 -0.95 -3.96
CA VAL A 336 28.13 0.25 -3.41
C VAL A 336 28.18 1.42 -4.41
N PRO A 337 28.67 1.25 -5.66
CA PRO A 337 28.70 2.36 -6.61
C PRO A 337 27.29 2.84 -7.02
N LEU A 338 26.34 1.93 -7.20
CA LEU A 338 24.95 2.31 -7.52
C LEU A 338 24.26 3.03 -6.34
N HIS A 339 24.44 2.59 -5.10
CA HIS A 339 23.91 3.28 -3.91
C HIS A 339 24.47 4.69 -3.77
N LYS A 340 25.76 4.88 -4.10
CA LYS A 340 26.39 6.21 -4.12
C LYS A 340 25.77 7.10 -5.19
N ALA A 341 25.53 6.58 -6.39
CA ALA A 341 24.90 7.33 -7.48
C ALA A 341 23.43 7.69 -7.20
N LEU A 342 22.71 6.83 -6.49
CA LEU A 342 21.32 7.05 -6.09
C LEU A 342 21.15 8.06 -4.95
N GLU A 343 22.23 8.40 -4.23
CA GLU A 343 22.24 9.36 -3.11
C GLU A 343 21.16 9.07 -2.04
N LEU A 344 21.02 7.79 -1.68
CA LEU A 344 20.01 7.34 -0.71
C LEU A 344 20.30 7.89 0.70
N PRO A 345 19.29 8.36 1.47
CA PRO A 345 19.51 8.93 2.81
C PRO A 345 20.17 7.93 3.76
N GLU A 346 19.86 6.64 3.64
CA GLU A 346 20.40 5.57 4.48
C GLU A 346 21.95 5.47 4.37
N VAL A 347 22.52 5.80 3.21
CA VAL A 347 23.99 5.80 2.99
C VAL A 347 24.66 6.90 3.81
N TYR A 348 24.08 8.10 3.84
CA TYR A 348 24.62 9.22 4.63
C TYR A 348 24.39 9.02 6.12
N MET A 349 23.19 8.58 6.50
CA MET A 349 22.81 8.35 7.90
C MET A 349 23.68 7.28 8.55
N SER A 350 23.91 6.16 7.88
CA SER A 350 24.75 5.07 8.38
C SER A 350 26.23 5.46 8.48
N ALA A 351 26.71 6.32 7.56
CA ALA A 351 28.06 6.88 7.60
C ALA A 351 28.20 8.08 8.57
N ASN A 352 27.13 8.48 9.28
CA ASN A 352 27.07 9.67 10.12
C ASN A 352 27.44 10.98 9.38
N LYS A 353 27.22 11.03 8.06
CA LYS A 353 27.53 12.16 7.16
C LYS A 353 26.31 13.06 6.94
N TRP A 354 25.70 13.52 8.02
CA TRP A 354 24.46 14.31 7.98
C TRP A 354 24.61 15.60 7.16
N ASN A 355 25.75 16.29 7.33
CA ASN A 355 26.12 17.51 6.63
C ASN A 355 26.15 17.44 5.09
N SER A 356 26.13 16.23 4.52
CA SER A 356 26.17 15.98 3.07
C SER A 356 24.88 15.38 2.52
N LEU A 357 23.87 15.14 3.37
CA LEU A 357 22.61 14.51 2.97
C LEU A 357 21.81 15.47 2.05
N PRO A 358 21.40 15.02 0.85
CA PRO A 358 20.63 15.83 -0.09
C PRO A 358 19.12 15.72 0.14
N TYR A 359 18.55 16.62 0.96
CA TYR A 359 17.13 16.57 1.35
C TYR A 359 16.16 16.59 0.16
N ASN A 360 16.50 17.29 -0.92
CA ASN A 360 15.72 17.37 -2.15
C ASN A 360 15.58 16.03 -2.89
N ARG A 361 16.45 15.04 -2.60
CA ARG A 361 16.38 13.69 -3.18
C ARG A 361 15.71 12.67 -2.27
N VAL A 362 15.34 13.06 -1.05
CA VAL A 362 14.68 12.17 -0.09
C VAL A 362 13.25 11.88 -0.56
N ALA A 363 12.96 10.61 -0.80
CA ALA A 363 11.63 10.14 -1.18
C ALA A 363 10.60 10.40 -0.07
N SER A 364 9.32 10.55 -0.44
CA SER A 364 8.23 10.97 0.48
C SER A 364 8.09 10.09 1.73
N VAL A 365 8.13 8.76 1.56
CA VAL A 365 8.05 7.79 2.65
C VAL A 365 9.30 7.83 3.54
N ALA A 366 10.48 8.02 2.94
CA ALA A 366 11.72 8.18 3.70
C ALA A 366 11.70 9.48 4.51
N MET A 367 11.16 10.57 3.95
CA MET A 367 10.98 11.83 4.65
C MET A 367 10.10 11.66 5.89
N LYS A 368 8.93 11.02 5.73
CA LYS A 368 8.02 10.70 6.86
C LYS A 368 8.71 9.87 7.94
N ASN A 369 9.46 8.85 7.56
CA ASN A 369 10.10 7.94 8.51
C ASN A 369 11.32 8.53 9.22
N TYR A 370 12.07 9.40 8.54
CA TYR A 370 13.38 9.87 9.01
C TYR A 370 13.40 11.32 9.49
N LYS A 371 12.30 12.08 9.35
CA LYS A 371 12.23 13.49 9.83
C LYS A 371 12.68 13.67 11.28
N GLY A 372 12.31 12.75 12.19
CA GLY A 372 12.77 12.79 13.58
C GLY A 372 14.29 12.65 13.73
N HIS A 373 14.94 11.88 12.86
CA HIS A 373 16.40 11.79 12.81
C HIS A 373 17.02 13.05 12.21
N PHE A 374 16.40 13.64 11.18
CA PHE A 374 16.89 14.89 10.58
C PHE A 374 16.87 16.04 11.59
N PHE A 375 15.78 16.22 12.34
CA PHE A 375 15.72 17.20 13.42
C PHE A 375 16.73 16.92 14.54
N LYS A 376 17.00 15.65 14.85
CA LYS A 376 17.94 15.29 15.91
C LYS A 376 19.40 15.53 15.55
N HIS A 377 19.78 15.28 14.29
CA HIS A 377 21.18 15.22 13.87
C HIS A 377 21.62 16.37 12.96
N ASP A 378 20.68 17.09 12.32
CA ASP A 378 20.98 18.17 11.38
C ASP A 378 19.84 19.22 11.33
N GLN A 379 19.47 19.71 12.51
CA GLN A 379 18.29 20.56 12.72
C GLN A 379 18.31 21.84 11.87
N GLU A 380 19.45 22.52 11.79
CA GLU A 380 19.59 23.82 11.15
C GLU A 380 19.39 23.72 9.63
N ARG A 381 20.12 22.81 8.96
CA ARG A 381 19.98 22.59 7.51
C ARG A 381 18.61 22.06 7.16
N PHE A 382 18.03 21.20 8.00
CA PHE A 382 16.71 20.65 7.73
C PHE A 382 15.64 21.74 7.81
N LYS A 383 15.67 22.60 8.84
CA LYS A 383 14.75 23.76 8.93
C LYS A 383 14.93 24.72 7.75
N ALA A 384 16.17 25.03 7.37
CA ALA A 384 16.44 25.86 6.19
C ALA A 384 15.84 25.25 4.92
N TYR A 385 15.98 23.93 4.74
CA TYR A 385 15.35 23.21 3.63
C TYR A 385 13.81 23.31 3.66
N LEU A 386 13.17 23.19 4.83
CA LEU A 386 11.71 23.33 4.93
C LEU A 386 11.24 24.75 4.57
N GLU A 387 11.99 25.79 4.98
CA GLU A 387 11.72 27.17 4.57
C GLU A 387 11.93 27.40 3.07
N ASP A 388 12.95 26.77 2.47
CA ASP A 388 13.14 26.78 1.02
C ASP A 388 11.98 26.08 0.29
N VAL A 389 11.41 25.01 0.87
CA VAL A 389 10.20 24.37 0.32
C VAL A 389 8.98 25.29 0.46
N LYS A 390 8.77 25.93 1.62
CA LYS A 390 7.66 26.88 1.83
C LYS A 390 7.70 28.05 0.83
N SER A 391 8.89 28.59 0.59
CA SER A 391 9.12 29.69 -0.35
C SER A 391 9.21 29.25 -1.81
N GLY A 392 9.10 27.95 -2.12
CA GLY A 392 9.12 27.40 -3.47
C GLY A 392 10.50 27.28 -4.12
N LYS A 393 11.59 27.53 -3.38
CA LYS A 393 12.98 27.36 -3.84
C LYS A 393 13.40 25.89 -3.91
N ALA A 394 12.79 25.04 -3.09
CA ALA A 394 13.00 23.60 -3.09
C ALA A 394 11.68 22.83 -3.24
N LYS A 395 11.77 21.54 -3.54
CA LYS A 395 10.61 20.64 -3.63
C LYS A 395 10.76 19.51 -2.62
N ILE A 396 9.66 19.19 -1.95
CA ILE A 396 9.50 17.99 -1.14
C ILE A 396 8.76 16.92 -1.95
N ALA A 397 9.09 15.64 -1.74
CA ALA A 397 8.36 14.55 -2.36
C ALA A 397 7.09 14.20 -1.55
N ALA A 398 5.97 14.01 -2.24
CA ALA A 398 4.69 13.58 -1.65
C ALA A 398 4.03 12.39 -2.38
N GLY A 399 4.46 12.07 -3.61
CA GLY A 399 3.70 11.19 -4.52
C GLY A 399 3.27 9.83 -3.96
N ALA A 400 4.15 9.15 -3.21
CA ALA A 400 3.88 7.81 -2.67
C ALA A 400 3.11 7.77 -1.34
N LEU A 401 2.80 8.94 -0.73
CA LEU A 401 1.99 9.00 0.49
C LEU A 401 0.51 9.09 0.15
N LEU A 402 -0.33 8.43 0.94
CA LEU A 402 -1.79 8.55 0.84
C LEU A 402 -2.28 9.77 1.66
N PRO A 403 -3.43 10.38 1.31
CA PRO A 403 -3.94 11.56 2.00
C PRO A 403 -4.09 11.35 3.52
N HIS A 404 -4.70 10.23 3.92
CA HIS A 404 -4.86 9.86 5.34
C HIS A 404 -3.52 9.65 6.07
N GLU A 405 -2.48 9.19 5.36
CA GLU A 405 -1.14 9.02 5.94
C GLU A 405 -0.43 10.36 6.19
N ILE A 406 -0.78 11.40 5.44
CA ILE A 406 -0.26 12.77 5.63
C ILE A 406 -0.96 13.41 6.81
N ILE A 407 -2.30 13.39 6.87
CA ILE A 407 -3.03 13.99 8.00
C ILE A 407 -2.73 13.27 9.32
N GLY A 408 -2.52 11.94 9.29
CA GLY A 408 -2.12 11.18 10.47
C GLY A 408 -0.72 11.51 10.98
N ALA A 409 0.09 12.23 10.18
CA ALA A 409 1.42 12.72 10.56
C ALA A 409 1.40 14.18 11.07
N LEU A 410 0.23 14.83 11.18
CA LEU A 410 0.09 16.18 11.73
C LEU A 410 0.40 16.24 13.24
N GLU A 411 0.15 15.14 13.96
CA GLU A 411 0.41 15.02 15.40
C GLU A 411 1.84 14.53 15.72
N ASP A 412 2.70 14.43 14.71
CA ASP A 412 4.09 14.02 14.92
C ASP A 412 4.89 15.10 15.67
N GLY A 413 6.03 14.70 16.26
CA GLY A 413 6.86 15.57 17.11
C GLY A 413 7.50 16.78 16.42
N ASP A 414 7.30 16.97 15.11
CA ASP A 414 7.65 18.17 14.35
C ASP A 414 6.52 19.22 14.29
N GLY A 415 5.39 18.97 14.96
CA GLY A 415 4.23 19.87 14.95
C GLY A 415 3.51 19.89 13.60
N GLY A 416 3.65 18.83 12.79
CA GLY A 416 2.94 18.67 11.52
C GLY A 416 3.53 19.41 10.33
N GLU A 417 4.64 20.14 10.48
CA GLU A 417 5.22 20.99 9.43
C GLU A 417 5.56 20.21 8.14
N VAL A 418 6.16 19.02 8.27
CA VAL A 418 6.47 18.18 7.09
C VAL A 418 5.18 17.70 6.42
N ALA A 419 4.14 17.38 7.19
CA ALA A 419 2.87 16.91 6.67
C ALA A 419 2.15 18.02 5.87
N GLU A 420 2.11 19.25 6.39
CA GLU A 420 1.58 20.43 5.69
C GLU A 420 2.26 20.64 4.33
N LEU A 421 3.59 20.58 4.29
CA LEU A 421 4.34 20.75 3.03
C LEU A 421 4.13 19.61 2.05
N GLN A 422 4.00 18.37 2.54
CA GLN A 422 3.69 17.21 1.71
C GLN A 422 2.26 17.26 1.18
N TRP A 423 1.30 17.74 1.97
CA TRP A 423 -0.07 17.97 1.55
C TRP A 423 -0.14 19.00 0.43
N LYS A 424 0.43 20.19 0.66
CA LYS A 424 0.48 21.26 -0.35
C LYS A 424 1.09 20.76 -1.67
N ARG A 425 2.20 20.02 -1.59
CA ARG A 425 2.83 19.42 -2.77
C ARG A 425 1.90 18.46 -3.51
N MET A 426 1.16 17.63 -2.78
CA MET A 426 0.22 16.65 -3.34
C MET A 426 -0.93 17.35 -4.06
N VAL A 427 -1.51 18.38 -3.45
CA VAL A 427 -2.56 19.22 -4.05
C VAL A 427 -2.03 19.89 -5.32
N ASP A 428 -0.86 20.53 -5.24
CA ASP A 428 -0.22 21.17 -6.40
C ASP A 428 0.03 20.19 -7.56
N ASP A 429 0.43 18.95 -7.26
CA ASP A 429 0.67 17.92 -8.28
C ASP A 429 -0.62 17.42 -8.92
N LEU A 430 -1.72 17.33 -8.17
CA LEU A 430 -3.02 16.95 -8.70
C LEU A 430 -3.63 18.09 -9.52
N CYS A 431 -3.57 19.33 -9.05
CA CYS A 431 -4.00 20.52 -9.79
C CYS A 431 -3.31 20.67 -11.16
N LYS A 432 -2.06 20.19 -11.29
CA LYS A 432 -1.31 20.21 -12.55
C LYS A 432 -1.74 19.13 -13.54
N LYS A 433 -2.26 18.00 -13.05
CA LYS A 433 -2.73 16.88 -13.90
C LYS A 433 -4.10 17.14 -14.50
N GLY A 434 -4.86 18.05 -13.91
CA GLY A 434 -6.18 18.46 -14.35
C GLY A 434 -6.88 19.18 -13.20
N LYS A 435 -8.02 19.80 -13.48
CA LYS A 435 -8.84 20.40 -12.43
C LYS A 435 -10.02 19.48 -12.17
N LEU A 436 -10.24 19.07 -10.92
CA LEU A 436 -11.56 18.61 -10.46
C LEU A 436 -12.47 19.85 -10.34
N SER A 437 -12.54 20.68 -11.39
CA SER A 437 -13.07 22.04 -11.31
C SER A 437 -14.48 22.07 -10.74
N ASP A 438 -15.25 21.00 -10.98
CA ASP A 438 -16.67 20.94 -10.69
C ASP A 438 -17.02 19.64 -9.95
N CYS A 439 -16.30 19.33 -8.87
CA CYS A 439 -16.57 18.17 -8.02
C CYS A 439 -16.92 18.59 -6.59
N ILE A 440 -17.72 17.78 -5.90
CA ILE A 440 -18.00 17.95 -4.47
C ILE A 440 -17.91 16.61 -3.75
N ALA A 441 -17.55 16.66 -2.48
CA ALA A 441 -17.50 15.48 -1.62
C ALA A 441 -18.70 15.47 -0.66
N VAL A 442 -19.30 14.29 -0.50
CA VAL A 442 -20.18 13.90 0.60
C VAL A 442 -19.36 13.01 1.51
N CYS A 443 -19.11 13.46 2.75
CA CYS A 443 -18.20 12.78 3.66
C CYS A 443 -18.95 12.10 4.80
N ASP A 444 -18.86 10.78 4.86
CA ASP A 444 -19.31 9.99 6.00
C ASP A 444 -18.24 9.97 7.09
N VAL A 445 -18.60 10.54 8.25
CA VAL A 445 -17.78 10.57 9.47
C VAL A 445 -18.52 9.92 10.64
N SER A 446 -19.44 9.00 10.33
CA SER A 446 -20.25 8.28 11.30
C SER A 446 -19.43 7.28 12.13
N GLY A 447 -20.07 6.74 13.18
CA GLY A 447 -19.42 5.80 14.09
C GLY A 447 -18.91 4.52 13.42
N SER A 448 -19.57 4.02 12.36
CA SER A 448 -19.15 2.81 11.63
C SER A 448 -17.86 3.03 10.83
N MET A 449 -17.59 4.27 10.43
CA MET A 449 -16.35 4.70 9.78
C MET A 449 -15.17 4.79 10.75
N GLY A 450 -15.38 4.57 12.04
CA GLY A 450 -14.37 4.74 13.10
C GLY A 450 -13.01 4.11 12.77
N GLY A 451 -11.94 4.88 12.96
CA GLY A 451 -10.56 4.44 12.68
C GLY A 451 -10.04 4.96 11.34
N ILE A 452 -9.37 4.11 10.58
CA ILE A 452 -8.73 4.51 9.30
C ILE A 452 -9.77 4.96 8.26
N PRO A 453 -10.93 4.28 8.06
CA PRO A 453 -11.92 4.70 7.06
C PRO A 453 -12.38 6.16 7.23
N MET A 454 -12.68 6.60 8.46
CA MET A 454 -13.05 7.99 8.77
C MET A 454 -11.91 8.96 8.43
N GLU A 455 -10.67 8.63 8.79
CA GLU A 455 -9.50 9.46 8.43
C GLU A 455 -9.31 9.55 6.91
N VAL A 456 -9.66 8.49 6.16
CA VAL A 456 -9.65 8.51 4.70
C VAL A 456 -10.77 9.38 4.15
N SER A 457 -12.00 9.27 4.67
CA SER A 457 -13.14 10.11 4.31
C SER A 457 -12.83 11.59 4.52
N VAL A 458 -12.31 11.96 5.70
CA VAL A 458 -11.87 13.31 6.03
C VAL A 458 -10.78 13.79 5.07
N ALA A 459 -9.74 12.99 4.85
CA ALA A 459 -8.64 13.39 3.99
C ALA A 459 -9.09 13.57 2.53
N LEU A 460 -9.88 12.66 1.97
CA LEU A 460 -10.36 12.78 0.60
C LEU A 460 -11.37 13.92 0.46
N GLY A 461 -12.21 14.16 1.47
CA GLY A 461 -13.13 15.29 1.51
C GLY A 461 -12.43 16.65 1.47
N VAL A 462 -11.41 16.84 2.32
CA VAL A 462 -10.56 18.05 2.30
C VAL A 462 -9.81 18.16 0.97
N LEU A 463 -9.30 17.05 0.43
CA LEU A 463 -8.60 17.05 -0.84
C LEU A 463 -9.50 17.49 -2.01
N VAL A 464 -10.70 16.93 -2.12
CA VAL A 464 -11.67 17.31 -3.17
C VAL A 464 -12.03 18.78 -3.01
N SER A 465 -12.33 19.26 -1.79
CA SER A 465 -12.70 20.66 -1.59
C SER A 465 -11.60 21.66 -1.96
N GLU A 466 -10.32 21.30 -1.80
CA GLU A 466 -9.18 22.12 -2.23
C GLU A 466 -8.90 22.06 -3.73
N LEU A 467 -9.27 20.96 -4.41
CA LEU A 467 -9.10 20.78 -5.85
C LEU A 467 -10.23 21.41 -6.67
N SER A 468 -11.40 21.64 -6.07
CA SER A 468 -12.56 22.27 -6.72
C SER A 468 -12.37 23.76 -7.01
N GLU A 469 -13.07 24.27 -8.03
CA GLU A 469 -13.08 25.69 -8.40
C GLU A 469 -14.29 26.43 -7.81
N GLU A 470 -14.25 27.76 -7.84
CA GLU A 470 -15.40 28.57 -7.47
C GLU A 470 -16.58 28.27 -8.40
N PRO A 471 -17.81 28.11 -7.89
CA PRO A 471 -18.28 28.43 -6.54
C PRO A 471 -18.22 27.28 -5.53
N TRP A 472 -17.68 26.12 -5.88
CA TRP A 472 -17.68 24.89 -5.07
C TRP A 472 -16.44 24.75 -4.19
N LYS A 473 -15.39 25.54 -4.48
CA LYS A 473 -14.12 25.54 -3.77
C LYS A 473 -14.28 25.67 -2.26
N GLY A 474 -13.59 24.79 -1.55
CA GLY A 474 -13.59 24.75 -0.09
C GLY A 474 -14.94 24.35 0.51
N LYS A 475 -15.85 23.74 -0.26
CA LYS A 475 -17.14 23.26 0.24
C LYS A 475 -17.25 21.74 0.16
N LEU A 476 -18.06 21.17 1.04
CA LEU A 476 -18.43 19.75 1.04
C LEU A 476 -19.84 19.58 1.63
N ILE A 477 -20.46 18.42 1.42
CA ILE A 477 -21.80 18.10 1.89
C ILE A 477 -21.72 17.07 3.03
N THR A 478 -22.52 17.25 4.07
CA THR A 478 -22.62 16.30 5.18
C THR A 478 -23.34 15.01 4.77
N PHE A 479 -22.87 13.87 5.27
CA PHE A 479 -23.57 12.59 5.13
C PHE A 479 -24.65 12.48 6.21
N SER A 480 -25.89 12.88 5.89
CA SER A 480 -27.04 12.84 6.81
C SER A 480 -28.38 12.80 6.07
N GLU A 481 -29.46 12.46 6.78
CA GLU A 481 -30.84 12.49 6.26
C GLU A 481 -31.27 13.91 5.80
N SER A 482 -30.60 14.95 6.32
CA SER A 482 -30.79 16.36 5.96
C SER A 482 -29.42 16.95 5.58
N PRO A 483 -28.91 16.65 4.38
CA PRO A 483 -27.56 17.01 3.98
C PRO A 483 -27.41 18.52 3.85
N GLU A 484 -26.31 19.05 4.40
CA GLU A 484 -26.00 20.48 4.42
C GLU A 484 -24.70 20.76 3.68
N LEU A 485 -24.68 21.85 2.91
CA LEU A 485 -23.46 22.35 2.27
C LEU A 485 -22.64 23.18 3.26
N GLN A 486 -21.48 22.66 3.62
CA GLN A 486 -20.57 23.27 4.60
C GLN A 486 -19.34 23.85 3.90
N LYS A 487 -18.92 25.05 4.30
CA LYS A 487 -17.65 25.65 3.88
C LYS A 487 -16.58 25.27 4.88
N VAL A 488 -15.53 24.59 4.44
CA VAL A 488 -14.41 24.17 5.29
C VAL A 488 -13.66 25.40 5.81
N GLU A 489 -13.60 25.53 7.13
CA GLU A 489 -12.88 26.60 7.83
C GLU A 489 -11.50 26.12 8.29
N GLY A 490 -10.54 27.06 8.38
CA GLY A 490 -9.18 26.81 8.83
C GLY A 490 -8.10 27.22 7.83
N ASP A 491 -6.97 27.72 8.35
CA ASP A 491 -5.81 28.14 7.56
C ASP A 491 -4.81 26.99 7.38
N THR A 492 -4.75 26.09 8.37
CA THR A 492 -3.87 24.91 8.39
C THR A 492 -4.61 23.65 7.98
N LEU A 493 -3.91 22.63 7.47
CA LEU A 493 -4.50 21.32 7.20
C LEU A 493 -5.09 20.71 8.47
N LYS A 494 -4.43 20.94 9.61
CA LYS A 494 -4.93 20.50 10.92
C LYS A 494 -6.34 21.06 11.20
N GLU A 495 -6.51 22.37 11.17
CA GLU A 495 -7.80 23.02 11.43
C GLU A 495 -8.87 22.54 10.44
N LYS A 496 -8.54 22.45 9.14
CA LYS A 496 -9.48 21.95 8.12
C LYS A 496 -9.93 20.51 8.41
N THR A 497 -9.00 19.63 8.77
CA THR A 497 -9.34 18.24 9.08
C THR A 497 -10.14 18.12 10.38
N GLU A 498 -9.85 18.94 11.39
CA GLU A 498 -10.64 19.02 12.62
C GLU A 498 -12.06 19.52 12.36
N PHE A 499 -12.22 20.52 11.49
CA PHE A 499 -13.53 21.01 11.07
C PHE A 499 -14.37 19.87 10.47
N VAL A 500 -13.83 19.12 9.50
CA VAL A 500 -14.54 18.01 8.87
C VAL A 500 -14.85 16.86 9.85
N ARG A 501 -13.90 16.52 10.75
CA ARG A 501 -14.13 15.48 11.77
C ARG A 501 -15.28 15.81 12.73
N ASN A 502 -15.50 17.10 12.99
CA ASN A 502 -16.51 17.56 13.94
C ASN A 502 -17.84 17.94 13.29
N MET A 503 -18.00 17.73 11.98
CA MET A 503 -19.27 17.99 11.30
C MET A 503 -20.37 17.09 11.86
N ASN A 504 -21.60 17.63 11.88
CA ASN A 504 -22.76 16.84 12.21
C ASN A 504 -22.99 15.79 11.13
N TRP A 505 -23.07 14.53 11.56
CA TRP A 505 -23.32 13.37 10.70
C TRP A 505 -24.62 12.69 11.10
N GLY A 506 -25.23 12.00 10.14
CA GLY A 506 -26.39 11.13 10.33
C GLY A 506 -26.06 9.66 10.07
N THR A 507 -27.04 8.79 10.23
CA THR A 507 -26.90 7.34 10.02
C THR A 507 -27.13 6.89 8.59
N ASN A 508 -27.63 7.78 7.72
CA ASN A 508 -27.89 7.56 6.30
C ASN A 508 -27.82 8.90 5.55
N THR A 509 -27.92 8.88 4.22
CA THR A 509 -27.97 10.08 3.40
C THR A 509 -29.10 10.02 2.39
N ASN A 510 -29.83 11.14 2.26
CA ASN A 510 -30.84 11.27 1.21
C ASN A 510 -30.23 11.93 -0.03
N PHE A 511 -29.92 11.12 -1.06
CA PHE A 511 -29.28 11.62 -2.27
C PHE A 511 -30.17 12.59 -3.08
N GLN A 512 -31.50 12.43 -3.10
CA GLN A 512 -32.39 13.43 -3.71
C GLN A 512 -32.16 14.82 -3.11
N LYS A 513 -32.06 14.92 -1.78
CA LYS A 513 -31.77 16.19 -1.09
C LYS A 513 -30.36 16.70 -1.37
N VAL A 514 -29.37 15.82 -1.55
CA VAL A 514 -28.02 16.24 -1.98
C VAL A 514 -28.09 16.97 -3.34
N PHE A 515 -28.82 16.40 -4.31
CA PHE A 515 -29.02 17.05 -5.62
C PHE A 515 -29.88 18.31 -5.53
N ASP A 516 -30.89 18.34 -4.66
CA ASP A 516 -31.70 19.54 -4.41
C ASP A 516 -30.83 20.68 -3.86
N THR A 517 -29.96 20.42 -2.87
CA THR A 517 -29.00 21.40 -2.33
C THR A 517 -28.05 21.92 -3.40
N ILE A 518 -27.56 21.04 -4.27
CA ILE A 518 -26.70 21.42 -5.41
C ILE A 518 -27.45 22.34 -6.37
N LEU A 519 -28.68 21.98 -6.73
CA LEU A 519 -29.53 22.73 -7.64
C LEU A 519 -29.91 24.09 -7.06
N GLU A 520 -30.19 24.18 -5.76
CA GLU A 520 -30.46 25.43 -5.06
C GLU A 520 -29.29 26.41 -5.18
N VAL A 521 -28.07 25.95 -4.93
CA VAL A 521 -26.86 26.78 -5.09
C VAL A 521 -26.68 27.21 -6.54
N ALA A 522 -26.92 26.32 -7.50
CA ALA A 522 -26.79 26.64 -8.92
C ALA A 522 -27.78 27.72 -9.35
N VAL A 523 -29.05 27.59 -8.95
CA VAL A 523 -30.11 28.56 -9.25
C VAL A 523 -29.87 29.89 -8.54
N GLN A 524 -29.52 29.88 -7.25
CA GLN A 524 -29.23 31.11 -6.50
C GLN A 524 -27.98 31.84 -7.01
N GLY A 525 -26.96 31.09 -7.43
CA GLY A 525 -25.73 31.60 -8.01
C GLY A 525 -25.83 31.98 -9.49
N ASN A 526 -26.96 31.71 -10.15
CA ASN A 526 -27.17 31.86 -11.59
C ASN A 526 -26.01 31.25 -12.40
N LEU A 527 -25.66 30.00 -12.07
CA LEU A 527 -24.52 29.32 -12.67
C LEU A 527 -24.81 28.96 -14.13
N SER A 528 -23.78 29.01 -14.96
CA SER A 528 -23.83 28.42 -16.29
C SER A 528 -23.69 26.90 -16.22
N GLU A 529 -24.11 26.20 -17.28
CA GLU A 529 -23.97 24.75 -17.41
C GLU A 529 -22.51 24.28 -17.17
N ASP A 530 -21.53 25.06 -17.65
CA ASP A 530 -20.10 24.74 -17.50
C ASP A 530 -19.60 24.90 -16.06
N GLN A 531 -20.31 25.65 -15.22
CA GLN A 531 -20.02 25.84 -13.79
C GLN A 531 -20.82 24.87 -12.90
N MET A 532 -21.69 24.06 -13.50
CA MET A 532 -22.44 23.04 -12.80
C MET A 532 -21.51 21.90 -12.37
N LEU A 533 -21.77 21.33 -11.20
CA LEU A 533 -21.05 20.15 -10.74
C LEU A 533 -21.14 19.03 -11.77
N LYS A 534 -19.99 18.46 -12.09
CA LYS A 534 -19.87 17.27 -12.94
C LYS A 534 -20.02 16.01 -12.10
N ARG A 535 -19.52 16.00 -10.86
CA ARG A 535 -19.51 14.79 -10.02
C ARG A 535 -19.70 15.05 -8.53
N VAL A 536 -20.35 14.11 -7.87
CA VAL A 536 -20.51 14.01 -6.42
C VAL A 536 -19.78 12.75 -5.94
N PHE A 537 -18.70 12.93 -5.18
CA PHE A 537 -17.98 11.82 -4.55
C PHE A 537 -18.60 11.50 -3.20
N VAL A 538 -19.01 10.25 -2.99
CA VAL A 538 -19.63 9.79 -1.74
C VAL A 538 -18.64 8.86 -1.04
N PHE A 539 -17.97 9.37 0.00
CA PHE A 539 -17.00 8.61 0.80
C PHE A 539 -17.71 7.99 2.01
N SER A 540 -17.96 6.68 2.00
CA SER A 540 -18.71 5.96 3.05
C SER A 540 -18.34 4.46 3.09
N ASP A 541 -18.86 3.73 4.09
CA ASP A 541 -18.76 2.27 4.19
C ASP A 541 -19.80 1.53 3.35
N MET A 542 -20.70 2.26 2.67
CA MET A 542 -21.80 1.74 1.86
C MET A 542 -22.88 0.99 2.66
N GLU A 543 -22.90 1.12 4.00
CA GLU A 543 -23.90 0.49 4.88
C GLU A 543 -25.18 1.36 5.04
N PHE A 544 -25.51 2.14 4.01
CA PHE A 544 -26.78 2.84 3.88
C PHE A 544 -27.80 2.01 3.10
N ASP A 545 -29.03 2.47 3.04
CA ASP A 545 -30.11 1.90 2.22
C ASP A 545 -29.74 1.77 0.72
N GLU A 546 -30.61 1.16 -0.09
CA GLU A 546 -30.53 1.35 -1.55
C GLU A 546 -30.35 2.85 -1.81
N ALA A 547 -29.50 3.26 -2.77
CA ALA A 547 -29.20 4.68 -3.02
C ALA A 547 -30.46 5.56 -3.22
N SER A 548 -31.61 4.92 -3.44
CA SER A 548 -32.93 5.50 -3.34
C SER A 548 -33.94 4.45 -2.81
N GLU A 549 -35.02 4.89 -2.16
CA GLU A 549 -36.16 4.04 -1.78
C GLU A 549 -36.87 3.42 -3.01
N ASN A 550 -36.77 4.07 -4.17
CA ASN A 550 -37.20 3.57 -5.47
C ASN A 550 -36.02 2.98 -6.27
N ALA A 551 -36.30 2.29 -7.39
CA ALA A 551 -35.25 1.94 -8.36
C ALA A 551 -34.46 3.20 -8.74
N TRP A 552 -33.12 3.14 -8.63
CA TRP A 552 -32.22 4.28 -8.89
C TRP A 552 -32.50 4.97 -10.22
N GLU A 553 -32.86 4.21 -11.25
CA GLU A 553 -33.25 4.76 -12.56
C GLU A 553 -34.42 5.75 -12.47
N THR A 554 -35.45 5.44 -11.69
CA THR A 554 -36.62 6.32 -11.47
C THR A 554 -36.20 7.59 -10.73
N ASP A 555 -35.34 7.45 -9.73
CA ASP A 555 -34.88 8.56 -8.90
C ASP A 555 -33.92 9.48 -9.66
N TYR A 556 -33.03 8.90 -10.45
CA TYR A 556 -32.15 9.62 -11.37
C TYR A 556 -32.95 10.35 -12.45
N GLN A 557 -33.99 9.73 -13.02
CA GLN A 557 -34.91 10.41 -13.94
C GLN A 557 -35.64 11.58 -13.26
N ALA A 558 -36.02 11.43 -11.99
CA ALA A 558 -36.61 12.52 -11.22
C ALA A 558 -35.63 13.69 -11.00
N ILE A 559 -34.36 13.39 -10.70
CA ILE A 559 -33.28 14.39 -10.60
C ILE A 559 -33.08 15.09 -11.95
N GLN A 560 -32.98 14.34 -13.05
CA GLN A 560 -32.87 14.88 -14.40
C GLN A 560 -34.00 15.83 -14.75
N ARG A 561 -35.24 15.46 -14.40
CA ARG A 561 -36.40 16.34 -14.58
C ARG A 561 -36.27 17.63 -13.77
N LYS A 562 -35.92 17.55 -12.48
CA LYS A 562 -35.74 18.74 -11.61
C LYS A 562 -34.68 19.69 -12.18
N PHE A 563 -33.55 19.17 -12.67
CA PHE A 563 -32.49 19.96 -13.29
C PHE A 563 -32.97 20.61 -14.60
N SER A 564 -33.63 19.83 -15.46
CA SER A 564 -34.16 20.30 -16.75
C SER A 564 -35.20 21.42 -16.56
N GLU A 565 -36.08 21.31 -15.57
CA GLU A 565 -37.07 22.35 -15.22
C GLU A 565 -36.43 23.67 -14.78
N LYS A 566 -35.18 23.64 -14.30
CA LYS A 566 -34.39 24.82 -13.93
C LYS A 566 -33.43 25.28 -15.02
N GLY A 567 -33.45 24.64 -16.19
CA GLY A 567 -32.66 25.02 -17.35
C GLY A 567 -31.30 24.34 -17.47
N TYR A 568 -31.02 23.32 -16.66
CA TYR A 568 -29.78 22.54 -16.71
C TYR A 568 -29.99 21.21 -17.42
N ASN A 569 -29.14 20.88 -18.40
CA ASN A 569 -29.26 19.65 -19.17
C ASN A 569 -28.41 18.50 -18.60
N ASN A 570 -27.34 18.83 -17.89
CA ASN A 570 -26.41 17.88 -17.30
C ASN A 570 -26.70 17.72 -15.81
N VAL A 571 -26.76 16.47 -15.38
CA VAL A 571 -26.86 16.10 -13.96
C VAL A 571 -25.51 15.58 -13.50
N PRO A 572 -25.01 15.99 -12.32
CA PRO A 572 -23.79 15.45 -11.76
C PRO A 572 -23.82 13.91 -11.65
N GLU A 573 -22.73 13.24 -12.05
CA GLU A 573 -22.54 11.81 -11.81
C GLU A 573 -22.27 11.53 -10.33
N ILE A 574 -22.67 10.36 -9.83
CA ILE A 574 -22.35 9.94 -8.46
C ILE A 574 -21.21 8.93 -8.47
N VAL A 575 -20.19 9.18 -7.67
CA VAL A 575 -19.10 8.24 -7.43
C VAL A 575 -19.24 7.69 -6.02
N PHE A 576 -19.80 6.48 -5.90
CA PHE A 576 -19.79 5.75 -4.63
C PHE A 576 -18.39 5.22 -4.38
N TRP A 577 -17.79 5.67 -3.28
CA TRP A 577 -16.43 5.34 -2.93
C TRP A 577 -16.40 4.56 -1.62
N ASN A 578 -16.28 3.23 -1.72
CA ASN A 578 -16.28 2.36 -0.57
C ASN A 578 -14.95 2.43 0.20
N LEU A 579 -15.03 2.71 1.50
CA LEU A 579 -13.91 2.87 2.42
C LEU A 579 -13.81 1.77 3.49
N ARG A 580 -14.74 0.82 3.52
CA ARG A 580 -14.78 -0.25 4.52
C ARG A 580 -15.27 -1.54 3.88
N ASP A 581 -14.81 -2.67 4.41
CA ASP A 581 -15.35 -3.96 3.98
C ASP A 581 -16.85 -4.03 4.31
N SER A 582 -17.67 -4.21 3.27
CA SER A 582 -19.13 -4.25 3.36
C SER A 582 -19.68 -5.29 2.39
N ARG A 583 -20.93 -5.72 2.64
CA ARG A 583 -21.66 -6.63 1.74
C ARG A 583 -22.51 -5.88 0.72
N SER A 584 -22.61 -4.57 0.90
CA SER A 584 -23.57 -3.70 0.26
C SER A 584 -23.02 -3.16 -1.05
N THR A 585 -23.76 -3.38 -2.13
CA THR A 585 -23.49 -2.84 -3.45
C THR A 585 -24.59 -1.85 -3.78
N PRO A 586 -24.31 -0.54 -3.87
CA PRO A 586 -25.36 0.47 -4.05
C PRO A 586 -26.12 0.34 -5.39
N VAL A 587 -25.45 -0.13 -6.45
CA VAL A 587 -26.00 -0.22 -7.81
C VAL A 587 -25.48 -1.43 -8.58
N LEU A 588 -26.16 -1.78 -9.68
CA LEU A 588 -25.75 -2.83 -10.61
C LEU A 588 -24.72 -2.34 -11.64
N GLU A 589 -24.08 -3.28 -12.34
CA GLU A 589 -22.92 -3.05 -13.22
C GLU A 589 -23.11 -2.02 -14.35
N ASN A 590 -24.33 -1.90 -14.90
CA ASN A 590 -24.64 -1.05 -16.06
C ASN A 590 -25.47 0.20 -15.69
N GLN A 591 -25.45 0.60 -14.42
CA GLN A 591 -26.25 1.73 -13.97
C GLN A 591 -25.70 3.07 -14.48
N ASN A 592 -26.49 3.76 -15.30
CA ASN A 592 -26.09 5.06 -15.84
C ASN A 592 -26.00 6.15 -14.76
N GLY A 593 -25.02 7.05 -14.92
CA GLY A 593 -24.80 8.21 -14.05
C GLY A 593 -24.14 7.87 -12.71
N VAL A 594 -23.62 6.63 -12.57
CA VAL A 594 -23.03 6.14 -11.33
C VAL A 594 -21.68 5.46 -11.60
N ALA A 595 -20.76 5.65 -10.68
CA ALA A 595 -19.45 5.02 -10.63
C ALA A 595 -19.26 4.30 -9.30
N LEU A 596 -18.62 3.13 -9.33
CA LEU A 596 -18.22 2.38 -8.15
C LEU A 596 -16.70 2.37 -8.03
N VAL A 597 -16.17 2.89 -6.92
CA VAL A 597 -14.73 2.97 -6.63
C VAL A 597 -14.49 2.54 -5.19
N SER A 598 -13.29 2.08 -4.85
CA SER A 598 -12.98 1.78 -3.44
C SER A 598 -11.50 1.87 -3.08
N GLY A 599 -11.25 1.82 -1.78
CA GLY A 599 -9.91 1.84 -1.19
C GLY A 599 -9.43 3.26 -0.86
N PHE A 600 -8.17 3.42 -0.47
CA PHE A 600 -7.70 4.67 0.17
C PHE A 600 -6.85 5.55 -0.75
N SER A 601 -6.81 5.22 -2.03
CA SER A 601 -5.85 5.80 -2.97
C SER A 601 -6.41 7.04 -3.67
N LYS A 602 -5.73 8.17 -3.46
CA LYS A 602 -5.96 9.39 -4.26
C LYS A 602 -5.73 9.18 -5.76
N ASN A 603 -5.02 8.13 -6.17
CA ASN A 603 -4.74 7.89 -7.59
C ASN A 603 -6.03 7.59 -8.36
N LEU A 604 -7.06 7.04 -7.72
CA LEU A 604 -8.33 6.79 -8.40
C LEU A 604 -9.08 8.10 -8.69
N LEU A 605 -8.80 9.19 -7.96
CA LEU A 605 -9.32 10.52 -8.32
C LEU A 605 -8.79 11.00 -9.68
N THR A 606 -7.58 10.58 -10.09
CA THR A 606 -7.01 11.05 -11.35
C THR A 606 -7.76 10.55 -12.58
N MET A 607 -8.46 9.41 -12.46
CA MET A 607 -9.32 8.89 -13.53
C MET A 607 -10.48 9.86 -13.86
N PHE A 608 -10.85 10.71 -12.89
CA PHE A 608 -11.93 11.67 -13.03
C PHE A 608 -11.43 13.08 -13.43
N LEU A 609 -10.12 13.30 -13.62
CA LEU A 609 -9.56 14.63 -13.91
C LEU A 609 -9.72 15.10 -15.37
N GLU A 610 -9.80 14.20 -16.35
CA GLU A 610 -9.70 14.54 -17.78
C GLU A 610 -11.05 14.60 -18.53
N GLY A 611 -12.15 14.90 -17.82
CA GLY A 611 -13.42 15.26 -18.47
C GLY A 611 -14.09 14.14 -19.29
N GLY A 612 -13.82 12.87 -18.99
CA GLY A 612 -14.52 11.73 -19.61
C GLY A 612 -15.91 11.51 -18.99
N GLY A 613 -16.94 11.51 -19.84
CA GLY A 613 -18.30 11.07 -19.52
C GLY A 613 -18.34 9.55 -19.39
N VAL A 614 -18.01 9.06 -18.19
CA VAL A 614 -18.02 7.64 -17.88
C VAL A 614 -19.38 7.33 -17.28
N VAL A 615 -20.14 6.50 -17.99
CA VAL A 615 -21.59 6.41 -17.75
C VAL A 615 -21.92 5.31 -16.75
N THR A 616 -21.11 4.24 -16.66
CA THR A 616 -21.42 3.05 -15.84
C THR A 616 -20.29 2.59 -14.91
N PRO A 617 -20.60 1.81 -13.85
CA PRO A 617 -19.61 1.19 -12.98
C PRO A 617 -18.55 0.34 -13.68
N VAL A 618 -18.92 -0.43 -14.71
CA VAL A 618 -17.98 -1.26 -15.48
C VAL A 618 -16.98 -0.41 -16.24
N ASP A 619 -17.43 0.65 -16.91
CA ASP A 619 -16.56 1.55 -17.67
C ASP A 619 -15.48 2.18 -16.75
N VAL A 620 -15.85 2.53 -15.52
CA VAL A 620 -14.90 3.05 -14.52
C VAL A 620 -13.86 2.00 -14.13
N MET A 621 -14.29 0.76 -13.88
CA MET A 621 -13.36 -0.34 -13.59
C MET A 621 -12.41 -0.56 -14.78
N GLU A 622 -12.93 -0.62 -16.01
CA GLU A 622 -12.12 -0.83 -17.22
C GLU A 622 -11.11 0.31 -17.42
N LEU A 623 -11.53 1.56 -17.21
CA LEU A 623 -10.64 2.71 -17.25
C LEU A 623 -9.52 2.59 -16.21
N ALA A 624 -9.83 2.11 -14.99
CA ALA A 624 -8.85 1.92 -13.91
C ALA A 624 -7.76 0.89 -14.24
N ILE A 625 -7.99 0.04 -15.25
CA ILE A 625 -7.08 -1.04 -15.67
C ILE A 625 -6.71 -0.98 -17.16
N SER A 626 -6.86 0.19 -17.77
CA SER A 626 -6.64 0.41 -19.21
C SER A 626 -5.24 0.89 -19.57
N GLY A 627 -4.46 1.38 -18.60
CA GLY A 627 -3.12 1.96 -18.81
C GLY A 627 -2.13 1.03 -19.53
N GLU A 628 -1.13 1.63 -20.19
CA GLU A 628 -0.14 0.89 -21.00
C GLU A 628 0.58 -0.21 -20.20
N GLU A 629 0.80 0.00 -18.90
CA GLU A 629 1.42 -0.99 -18.03
C GLU A 629 0.61 -2.29 -17.89
N TYR A 630 -0.72 -2.22 -18.06
CA TYR A 630 -1.61 -3.38 -18.00
C TYR A 630 -1.56 -4.23 -19.28
N GLN A 631 -1.10 -3.67 -20.40
CA GLN A 631 -0.98 -4.39 -21.69
C GLN A 631 0.17 -5.42 -21.67
N LYS A 632 1.10 -5.29 -20.71
CA LYS A 632 2.23 -6.21 -20.53
C LYS A 632 1.84 -7.52 -19.82
N LEU A 633 0.63 -7.59 -19.27
CA LEU A 633 0.19 -8.72 -18.45
C LEU A 633 -0.20 -9.92 -19.30
N VAL A 634 0.25 -11.11 -18.89
CA VAL A 634 0.02 -12.36 -19.63
C VAL A 634 -0.52 -13.43 -18.69
N VAL A 635 -1.60 -14.10 -19.09
CA VAL A 635 -2.14 -15.29 -18.39
C VAL A 635 -1.64 -16.55 -19.12
N LEU A 636 -1.09 -17.52 -18.38
CA LEU A 636 -0.42 -18.70 -18.95
C LEU A 636 -0.97 -20.06 -18.47
N ASP A 637 -1.76 -20.08 -17.40
CA ASP A 637 -2.25 -21.32 -16.76
C ASP A 637 -3.68 -21.66 -17.17
#